data_AF-A0A1M7E8C0-F1
#
_entry.id   AF-A0A1M7E8C0-F1
#
_cell.length_a   1.000
_cell.length_b   1.000
_cell.length_c   1.000
_cell.angle_alpha   90.00
_cell.angle_beta   90.00
_cell.angle_gamma   90.00
#
_symmetry.space_group_name_H-M   'P 1'
#
loop_
_entity.id
_entity.type
_entity.pdbx_description
1 polymer ?
#
loop_
_entity_poly.entity_id
_entity_poly.type
_entity_poly.pdbx_seq_one_letter_code
_entity_poly.pdbx_strand_id
1 'polypeptide(L)'
;MALIDLYLHWEDEGEVFSDGPDSYTNWLGTLFIVDPATLVITTEPRRQRVYLTPVPDVPPADVSLDPSVLISTQVNGNTLTRYYHDGAGGLAPLAQFVDATATVIGCDCFGTAVGLIDLTLAPDSPGGSYTYLWSDGATTADRGAMRAGTYSVLITHESGAWLLLENVVVGQNPRLEVEVRQLSSEVELVVSGGVAPYSFLWNDGDTRPQRDDLVEGTSTCTVTDSLGCVREVTVSYFSYQLFFSRNAIYQHQDAGEAYREDPAGMPNLSFVCEVHVEQEYGSNLFTPVATVLEQPASRDGRTVFEVQELLSPFLQPAVPNLAQTGIERRTDVFKRFFLRTAPKYGTPPTRDAVSVSAVHFVQLGGLSFHEARSGNWASYAAARRPFLTWQPSTVYAAADQPEFLSWLVLASFASLQQKVKVYFSDGSTTLLTPSGFTQPVVRGEVLNLPAGFAQLGLDDQAERTVTAWEVFLADTNGQAVSPVRRYVREWPVGPRRYLLYRNSLGGVDTFVATGEAVLDVEVTGDEVERSLAWDYDPQLGDTQVQDKVLRPLLKLASGLRTQQQMLEHQELLLSRQVLLVQHGQLRPGVVKAKTVPLTEEGKYVNSLELDFYLPRERNFTPRLPAAGGELPTFDQLLP
;
A
#
# COMPACT_ATOMS: atom_id res chain seq x y z
N MET A 1 -41.67 40.00 22.54
CA MET A 1 -40.60 39.02 22.75
C MET A 1 -39.50 39.72 23.51
N ALA A 2 -39.32 39.39 24.79
CA ALA A 2 -38.21 39.91 25.60
C ALA A 2 -37.18 38.78 25.75
N LEU A 3 -35.92 39.05 25.44
CA LEU A 3 -34.79 38.24 25.88
C LEU A 3 -34.59 38.54 27.37
N ILE A 4 -34.75 37.52 28.21
CA ILE A 4 -34.39 37.57 29.63
C ILE A 4 -33.26 36.57 29.80
N ASP A 5 -32.05 37.06 30.04
CA ASP A 5 -30.94 36.22 30.47
C ASP A 5 -31.15 35.87 31.94
N LEU A 6 -31.33 34.58 32.24
CA LEU A 6 -31.50 34.06 33.58
C LEU A 6 -30.12 33.65 34.14
N TYR A 7 -29.70 34.31 35.22
CA TYR A 7 -28.58 33.83 36.03
C TYR A 7 -29.07 32.79 37.03
N LEU A 8 -28.55 31.56 36.92
CA LEU A 8 -28.75 30.51 37.92
C LEU A 8 -27.63 30.60 38.95
N HIS A 9 -27.97 30.93 40.19
CA HIS A 9 -27.05 30.85 41.32
C HIS A 9 -27.19 29.49 42.00
N TRP A 10 -26.08 28.85 42.31
CA TRP A 10 -26.02 27.57 43.02
C TRP A 10 -25.36 27.83 44.38
N GLU A 11 -26.10 27.63 45.47
CA GLU A 11 -25.53 27.52 46.81
C GLU A 11 -25.47 26.05 47.19
N ASP A 12 -24.26 25.51 47.35
CA ASP A 12 -24.06 24.29 48.14
C ASP A 12 -23.95 24.72 49.61
N GLU A 13 -24.94 24.38 50.42
CA GLU A 13 -24.83 24.50 51.88
C GLU A 13 -23.81 23.48 52.39
N GLY A 14 -22.56 23.94 52.51
CA GLY A 14 -21.57 23.56 53.51
C GLY A 14 -21.33 22.08 53.81
N GLU A 15 -20.30 21.51 53.19
CA GLU A 15 -19.31 20.68 53.91
C GLU A 15 -17.92 20.89 53.29
N VAL A 16 -16.93 21.12 54.14
CA VAL A 16 -15.51 21.21 53.77
C VAL A 16 -15.03 19.82 53.34
N PHE A 17 -14.65 19.65 52.08
CA PHE A 17 -13.74 18.58 51.66
C PHE A 17 -12.58 19.15 50.86
N SER A 18 -11.39 18.99 51.43
CA SER A 18 -10.09 19.12 50.78
C SER A 18 -9.89 17.97 49.79
N ASP A 19 -9.69 18.26 48.51
CA ASP A 19 -8.59 17.74 47.67
C ASP A 19 -8.84 17.99 46.17
N GLY A 20 -7.81 18.50 45.49
CA GLY A 20 -7.52 18.23 44.08
C GLY A 20 -8.22 19.09 43.00
N PRO A 21 -7.51 19.46 41.90
CA PRO A 21 -8.06 20.29 40.83
C PRO A 21 -8.72 19.39 39.77
N ASP A 22 -10.01 19.54 39.53
CA ASP A 22 -10.59 19.19 38.22
C ASP A 22 -11.95 19.90 37.98
N SER A 23 -12.00 20.47 36.78
CA SER A 23 -13.09 21.06 35.99
C SER A 23 -14.55 20.70 36.33
N TYR A 24 -15.48 21.66 36.15
CA TYR A 24 -16.66 21.45 35.30
C TYR A 24 -17.09 22.72 34.54
N THR A 25 -17.42 22.48 33.27
CA THR A 25 -17.85 23.33 32.16
C THR A 25 -19.15 24.11 32.38
N ASN A 26 -19.17 25.39 32.02
CA ASN A 26 -20.39 26.17 31.86
C ASN A 26 -21.00 25.93 30.46
N TRP A 27 -22.18 25.31 30.41
CA TRP A 27 -23.04 25.26 29.23
C TRP A 27 -23.85 26.56 29.15
N LEU A 28 -23.67 27.34 28.08
CA LEU A 28 -24.61 28.41 27.69
C LEU A 28 -25.46 27.88 26.54
N GLY A 29 -26.72 27.54 26.84
CA GLY A 29 -27.72 27.20 25.82
C GLY A 29 -28.72 28.35 25.65
N THR A 30 -28.95 28.77 24.40
CA THR A 30 -29.97 29.78 24.06
C THR A 30 -31.36 29.14 24.01
N LEU A 31 -32.28 29.58 24.86
CA LEU A 31 -33.67 29.09 24.87
C LEU A 31 -34.59 30.07 24.12
N PHE A 32 -35.33 29.59 23.12
CA PHE A 32 -36.39 30.37 22.46
C PHE A 32 -37.73 30.20 23.20
N ILE A 33 -38.35 31.30 23.65
CA ILE A 33 -39.65 31.28 24.33
C ILE A 33 -40.76 31.67 23.35
N VAL A 34 -41.77 30.80 23.18
CA VAL A 34 -42.91 31.02 22.27
C VAL A 34 -44.23 31.34 23.00
N ASP A 35 -44.39 31.05 24.30
CA ASP A 35 -45.59 31.43 25.08
C ASP A 35 -45.33 31.41 26.60
N PRO A 36 -45.72 32.41 27.43
CA PRO A 36 -45.39 32.47 28.86
C PRO A 36 -46.18 31.54 29.80
N ALA A 37 -47.17 30.79 29.31
CA ALA A 37 -48.17 30.18 30.20
C ALA A 37 -47.91 28.75 30.71
N THR A 38 -46.89 28.03 30.24
CA THR A 38 -46.60 26.66 30.73
C THR A 38 -45.11 26.33 30.68
N LEU A 39 -44.45 26.38 31.84
CA LEU A 39 -43.11 25.83 32.05
C LEU A 39 -43.21 24.60 32.97
N VAL A 40 -42.89 23.41 32.46
CA VAL A 40 -42.68 22.20 33.26
C VAL A 40 -41.21 21.81 33.13
N ILE A 41 -40.46 21.89 34.23
CA ILE A 41 -39.08 21.39 34.31
C ILE A 41 -39.12 20.10 35.13
N THR A 42 -38.75 18.98 34.53
CA THR A 42 -38.52 17.71 35.24
C THR A 42 -37.03 17.57 35.57
N THR A 43 -36.70 17.44 36.85
CA THR A 43 -35.37 17.02 37.33
C THR A 43 -35.49 15.83 38.28
N GLU A 44 -34.69 14.78 38.04
CA GLU A 44 -34.51 13.61 38.91
C GLU A 44 -33.62 13.90 40.15
N PRO A 45 -33.57 13.03 41.19
CA PRO A 45 -33.82 13.45 42.55
C PRO A 45 -32.55 13.75 43.35
N ARG A 46 -32.16 15.03 43.43
CA ARG A 46 -31.57 15.59 44.65
C ARG A 46 -32.27 16.90 44.95
N ARG A 47 -32.77 17.04 46.17
CA ARG A 47 -33.60 18.15 46.64
C ARG A 47 -32.92 19.48 46.32
N GLN A 48 -33.42 20.19 45.32
CA GLN A 48 -33.00 21.55 45.00
C GLN A 48 -34.24 22.44 44.94
N ARG A 49 -34.24 23.53 45.70
CA ARG A 49 -35.29 24.55 45.69
C ARG A 49 -34.82 25.71 44.83
N VAL A 50 -35.60 26.03 43.79
CA VAL A 50 -35.41 27.24 42.99
C VAL A 50 -36.25 28.35 43.62
N TYR A 51 -35.61 29.45 44.03
CA TYR A 51 -36.31 30.64 44.48
C TYR A 51 -36.41 31.65 43.33
N LEU A 52 -37.63 32.00 42.94
CA LEU A 52 -37.89 33.18 42.12
C LEU A 52 -38.20 34.34 43.08
N THR A 53 -37.23 35.24 43.27
CA THR A 53 -37.46 36.47 44.05
C THR A 53 -37.73 37.62 43.07
N PRO A 54 -38.76 38.45 43.29
CA PRO A 54 -38.85 39.73 42.59
C PRO A 54 -37.63 40.56 42.98
N VAL A 55 -36.97 41.16 41.99
CA VAL A 55 -35.83 42.07 42.21
C VAL A 55 -36.25 43.13 43.24
N PRO A 56 -35.63 43.17 44.43
CA PRO A 56 -35.91 44.27 45.35
C PRO A 56 -35.29 45.55 44.78
N ASP A 57 -35.99 46.68 44.91
CA ASP A 57 -35.55 48.02 44.44
C ASP A 57 -34.23 48.52 45.10
N VAL A 58 -33.54 47.69 45.88
CA VAL A 58 -32.23 47.98 46.47
C VAL A 58 -31.37 46.68 46.47
N PRO A 59 -30.17 46.67 45.86
CA PRO A 59 -29.31 45.48 45.83
C PRO A 59 -28.64 45.23 47.20
N PRO A 60 -28.33 43.96 47.54
CA PRO A 60 -27.66 43.60 48.79
C PRO A 60 -26.22 44.16 48.82
N ALA A 61 -25.81 44.63 50.00
CA ALA A 61 -24.65 45.52 50.17
C ALA A 61 -23.28 44.85 50.24
N ASP A 62 -23.14 43.55 49.96
CA ASP A 62 -21.81 42.92 50.00
C ASP A 62 -21.74 41.66 49.15
N VAL A 63 -21.24 41.78 47.93
CA VAL A 63 -20.65 40.66 47.20
C VAL A 63 -19.34 41.16 46.61
N SER A 64 -18.23 40.66 47.14
CA SER A 64 -16.88 40.92 46.66
C SER A 64 -16.61 40.24 45.31
N LEU A 65 -17.44 40.54 44.30
CA LEU A 65 -17.24 40.05 42.94
C LEU A 65 -16.19 40.88 42.22
N ASP A 66 -15.41 40.19 41.40
CA ASP A 66 -14.48 40.77 40.44
C ASP A 66 -15.19 41.90 39.65
N PRO A 67 -14.59 43.08 39.42
CA PRO A 67 -15.19 44.21 38.71
C PRO A 67 -15.65 43.91 37.26
N SER A 68 -15.46 42.67 36.80
CA SER A 68 -15.77 42.15 35.47
C SER A 68 -17.02 41.24 35.39
N VAL A 69 -17.84 41.12 36.44
CA VAL A 69 -19.09 40.31 36.42
C VAL A 69 -20.32 41.15 36.06
N LEU A 70 -21.01 40.78 34.98
CA LEU A 70 -22.22 41.45 34.46
C LEU A 70 -23.45 41.14 35.34
N ILE A 71 -24.09 42.16 35.93
CA ILE A 71 -25.15 41.94 36.94
C ILE A 71 -26.56 42.16 36.38
N SER A 72 -26.78 43.11 35.47
CA SER A 72 -28.11 43.34 34.89
C SER A 72 -28.09 44.06 33.53
N THR A 73 -29.13 43.79 32.73
CA THR A 73 -29.49 44.50 31.50
C THR A 73 -30.83 45.21 31.71
N GLN A 74 -30.89 46.52 31.46
CA GLN A 74 -32.13 47.29 31.48
C GLN A 74 -32.43 47.83 30.09
N VAL A 75 -33.67 47.62 29.61
CA VAL A 75 -34.15 48.14 28.31
C VAL A 75 -35.02 49.37 28.56
N ASN A 76 -34.53 50.55 28.20
CA ASN A 76 -35.31 51.78 28.20
C ASN A 76 -35.36 52.35 26.78
N GLY A 77 -36.50 52.24 26.11
CA GLY A 77 -36.74 52.91 24.81
C GLY A 77 -35.71 52.58 23.72
N ASN A 78 -35.60 51.30 23.36
CA ASN A 78 -34.64 50.73 22.38
C ASN A 78 -33.16 50.71 22.77
N THR A 79 -32.77 51.21 23.95
CA THR A 79 -31.37 51.16 24.40
C THR A 79 -31.19 50.08 25.46
N LEU A 80 -30.24 49.16 25.24
CA LEU A 80 -29.75 48.19 26.23
C LEU A 80 -28.66 48.85 27.06
N THR A 81 -28.81 48.88 28.39
CA THR A 81 -27.76 49.36 29.31
C THR A 81 -27.35 48.23 30.25
N ARG A 82 -26.04 47.92 30.26
CA ARG A 82 -25.41 46.86 31.07
C ARG A 82 -24.71 47.48 32.29
N TYR A 83 -24.89 46.87 33.47
CA TYR A 83 -24.33 47.36 34.74
C TYR A 83 -23.35 46.35 35.37
N TYR A 84 -22.28 46.88 35.98
CA TYR A 84 -21.27 46.12 36.73
C TYR A 84 -21.08 46.71 38.14
N HIS A 85 -20.54 45.90 39.06
CA HIS A 85 -20.16 46.36 40.40
C HIS A 85 -18.85 47.15 40.32
N ASP A 86 -18.82 48.38 40.85
CA ASP A 86 -17.65 49.25 40.83
C ASP A 86 -16.59 48.93 41.91
N GLY A 87 -16.78 47.83 42.65
CA GLY A 87 -15.93 47.45 43.78
C GLY A 87 -16.09 48.34 45.03
N ALA A 88 -16.96 49.36 45.00
CA ALA A 88 -17.24 50.30 46.10
C ALA A 88 -18.71 50.27 46.56
N GLY A 89 -19.47 49.26 46.14
CA GLY A 89 -20.89 49.09 46.52
C GLY A 89 -21.89 49.80 45.61
N GLY A 90 -21.46 50.34 44.47
CA GLY A 90 -22.31 50.99 43.47
C GLY A 90 -22.44 50.19 42.17
N LEU A 91 -23.61 50.28 41.52
CA LEU A 91 -23.76 49.90 40.11
C LEU A 91 -23.37 51.10 39.25
N ALA A 92 -22.28 50.98 38.49
CA ALA A 92 -21.90 51.99 37.52
C ALA A 92 -22.44 51.59 36.12
N PRO A 93 -23.12 52.48 35.37
CA PRO A 93 -23.41 52.23 33.97
C PRO A 93 -22.07 52.17 33.21
N LEU A 94 -21.81 51.08 32.50
CA LEU A 94 -20.74 51.08 31.50
C LEU A 94 -21.14 52.08 30.42
N ALA A 95 -20.44 53.21 30.35
CA ALA A 95 -20.70 54.21 29.33
C ALA A 95 -20.36 53.69 27.90
N GLN A 96 -19.67 52.56 27.78
CA GLN A 96 -19.11 52.06 26.52
C GLN A 96 -18.93 50.53 26.57
N PHE A 97 -19.66 49.78 25.74
CA PHE A 97 -19.43 48.35 25.51
C PHE A 97 -19.12 48.11 24.03
N VAL A 98 -18.23 47.17 23.74
CA VAL A 98 -17.92 46.76 22.37
C VAL A 98 -18.78 45.54 22.06
N ASP A 99 -19.55 45.60 20.97
CA ASP A 99 -20.25 44.44 20.43
C ASP A 99 -19.95 44.31 18.93
N ALA A 100 -19.85 43.09 18.43
CA ALA A 100 -19.46 42.81 17.07
C ALA A 100 -20.05 41.49 16.56
N THR A 101 -20.36 41.45 15.28
CA THR A 101 -20.75 40.23 14.58
C THR A 101 -19.77 39.94 13.45
N ALA A 102 -19.60 38.66 13.12
CA ALA A 102 -18.79 38.22 11.99
C ALA A 102 -19.71 37.68 10.88
N THR A 103 -19.55 38.20 9.67
CA THR A 103 -20.10 37.58 8.46
C THR A 103 -19.01 36.71 7.85
N VAL A 104 -19.29 35.43 7.64
CA VAL A 104 -18.28 34.48 7.18
C VAL A 104 -18.67 33.89 5.83
N ILE A 105 -17.73 33.92 4.88
CA ILE A 105 -17.83 33.19 3.62
C ILE A 105 -16.85 32.02 3.70
N GLY A 106 -17.38 30.80 3.61
CA GLY A 106 -16.59 29.56 3.66
C GLY A 106 -15.74 29.32 2.40
N CYS A 107 -14.96 28.25 2.43
CA CYS A 107 -14.23 27.79 1.26
C CYS A 107 -15.09 26.85 0.42
N ASP A 108 -15.34 27.19 -0.85
CA ASP A 108 -16.12 26.34 -1.74
C ASP A 108 -15.45 24.98 -1.99
N CYS A 109 -14.13 24.96 -2.15
CA CYS A 109 -13.37 23.73 -2.37
C CYS A 109 -12.56 23.33 -1.14
N PHE A 110 -12.61 22.03 -0.83
CA PHE A 110 -11.87 21.44 0.28
C PHE A 110 -10.37 21.79 0.26
N GLY A 111 -9.84 22.27 1.39
CA GLY A 111 -8.42 22.55 1.57
C GLY A 111 -7.93 23.86 0.93
N THR A 112 -8.82 24.62 0.29
CA THR A 112 -8.47 25.95 -0.25
C THR A 112 -8.44 27.01 0.84
N ALA A 113 -7.75 28.12 0.56
CA ALA A 113 -7.58 29.26 1.45
C ALA A 113 -8.22 30.50 0.80
N VAL A 114 -9.54 30.46 0.62
CA VAL A 114 -10.31 31.52 -0.06
C VAL A 114 -11.43 32.08 0.81
N GLY A 115 -11.59 31.58 2.03
CA GLY A 115 -12.62 32.06 2.95
C GLY A 115 -12.40 33.52 3.35
N LEU A 116 -13.49 34.18 3.70
CA LEU A 116 -13.51 35.57 4.15
C LEU A 116 -14.21 35.66 5.51
N ILE A 117 -13.74 36.58 6.35
CA ILE A 117 -14.43 37.00 7.56
C ILE A 117 -14.51 38.52 7.54
N ASP A 118 -15.73 39.05 7.53
CA ASP A 118 -15.99 40.49 7.62
C ASP A 118 -16.56 40.79 9.00
N LEU A 119 -15.84 41.61 9.79
CA LEU A 119 -16.26 41.99 11.13
C LEU A 119 -17.07 43.28 11.08
N THR A 120 -18.25 43.27 11.69
CA THR A 120 -19.12 44.45 11.80
C THR A 120 -19.33 44.78 13.28
N LEU A 121 -18.85 45.95 13.69
CA LEU A 121 -19.14 46.50 15.02
C LEU A 121 -20.62 46.92 15.12
N ALA A 122 -21.22 46.71 16.28
CA ALA A 122 -22.59 47.11 16.53
C ALA A 122 -22.74 48.65 16.51
N PRO A 123 -23.88 49.22 16.09
CA PRO A 123 -24.06 50.67 15.95
C PRO A 123 -23.89 51.47 17.25
N ASP A 124 -24.07 50.83 18.39
CA ASP A 124 -23.92 51.38 19.74
C ASP A 124 -22.51 51.23 20.33
N SER A 125 -21.59 50.61 19.58
CA SER A 125 -20.18 50.52 19.97
C SER A 125 -19.51 51.91 19.97
N PRO A 126 -18.55 52.16 20.88
CA PRO A 126 -17.86 53.45 21.00
C PRO A 126 -17.27 53.95 19.68
N GLY A 127 -17.40 55.25 19.39
CA GLY A 127 -16.61 55.87 18.34
C GLY A 127 -15.15 55.99 18.78
N GLY A 128 -14.20 55.67 17.89
CA GLY A 128 -12.76 55.71 18.21
C GLY A 128 -11.97 54.64 17.47
N SER A 129 -10.72 54.44 17.89
CA SER A 129 -9.82 53.44 17.31
C SER A 129 -10.01 52.06 17.97
N TYR A 130 -9.96 51.02 17.14
CA TYR A 130 -10.03 49.62 17.57
C TYR A 130 -8.79 48.85 17.15
N THR A 131 -8.33 47.95 18.02
CA THR A 131 -7.30 46.97 17.73
C THR A 131 -7.89 45.56 17.75
N TYR A 132 -7.34 44.68 16.90
CA TYR A 132 -7.81 43.32 16.73
C TYR A 132 -6.63 42.37 16.98
N LEU A 133 -6.89 41.25 17.65
CA LEU A 133 -5.93 40.17 17.80
C LEU A 133 -6.66 38.85 17.60
N TRP A 134 -6.41 38.22 16.46
CA TRP A 134 -6.95 36.91 16.13
C TRP A 134 -6.17 35.79 16.82
N SER A 135 -6.80 34.64 17.00
CA SER A 135 -6.19 33.42 17.54
C SER A 135 -4.98 32.92 16.73
N ASP A 136 -4.87 33.32 15.46
CA ASP A 136 -3.73 33.04 14.57
C ASP A 136 -2.71 34.19 14.50
N GLY A 137 -2.87 35.23 15.33
CA GLY A 137 -1.95 36.35 15.49
C GLY A 137 -2.13 37.51 14.51
N ALA A 138 -3.12 37.47 13.61
CA ALA A 138 -3.38 38.60 12.72
C ALA A 138 -4.06 39.77 13.47
N THR A 139 -3.98 40.97 12.89
CA THR A 139 -4.40 42.22 13.55
C THR A 139 -5.35 43.10 12.74
N THR A 140 -5.84 42.63 11.61
CA THR A 140 -6.85 43.34 10.80
C THR A 140 -8.26 42.97 11.22
N ALA A 141 -9.21 43.89 11.05
CA ALA A 141 -10.63 43.65 11.31
C ALA A 141 -11.18 42.57 10.35
N ASP A 142 -11.12 42.87 9.05
CA ASP A 142 -11.54 41.94 8.01
C ASP A 142 -10.38 41.03 7.61
N ARG A 143 -10.73 39.79 7.26
CA ARG A 143 -9.78 38.72 6.96
C ARG A 143 -10.15 38.08 5.64
N GLY A 144 -9.15 37.88 4.78
CA GLY A 144 -9.29 37.11 3.56
C GLY A 144 -8.26 36.01 3.44
N ALA A 145 -8.43 35.16 2.42
CA ALA A 145 -7.62 33.97 2.19
C ALA A 145 -7.58 33.01 3.41
N MET A 146 -8.69 32.93 4.14
CA MET A 146 -8.83 32.09 5.31
C MET A 146 -8.98 30.63 4.89
N ARG A 147 -8.35 29.72 5.64
CA ARG A 147 -8.63 28.28 5.55
C ARG A 147 -9.80 27.93 6.45
N ALA A 148 -10.48 26.82 6.12
CA ALA A 148 -11.50 26.27 6.99
C ALA A 148 -10.94 25.98 8.39
N GLY A 149 -11.68 26.36 9.42
CA GLY A 149 -11.24 26.29 10.81
C GLY A 149 -12.07 27.19 11.71
N THR A 150 -11.83 27.07 13.01
CA THR A 150 -12.45 27.91 14.04
C THR A 150 -11.46 28.96 14.49
N TYR A 151 -11.88 30.22 14.47
CA TYR A 151 -11.08 31.37 14.87
C TYR A 151 -11.76 32.09 16.03
N SER A 152 -10.96 32.78 16.83
CA SER A 152 -11.44 33.78 17.79
C SER A 152 -10.70 35.09 17.58
N VAL A 153 -11.36 36.20 17.94
CA VAL A 153 -10.76 37.54 17.85
C VAL A 153 -11.03 38.33 19.13
N LEU A 154 -9.96 38.87 19.69
CA LEU A 154 -10.03 39.86 20.75
C LEU A 154 -10.05 41.25 20.10
N ILE A 155 -11.13 41.99 20.30
CA ILE A 155 -11.34 43.36 19.84
C ILE A 155 -11.15 44.27 21.06
N THR A 156 -10.25 45.24 20.97
CA THR A 156 -9.99 46.20 22.06
C THR A 156 -10.16 47.63 21.56
N HIS A 157 -10.94 48.42 22.27
CA HIS A 157 -11.11 49.84 22.01
C HIS A 157 -10.08 50.67 22.78
N GLU A 158 -9.73 51.85 22.29
CA GLU A 158 -8.76 52.77 22.93
C GLU A 158 -9.15 53.20 24.36
N SER A 159 -10.43 53.13 24.73
CA SER A 159 -10.89 53.38 26.11
C SER A 159 -10.63 52.22 27.08
N GLY A 160 -10.12 51.09 26.58
CA GLY A 160 -9.88 49.87 27.36
C GLY A 160 -11.03 48.87 27.38
N ALA A 161 -12.18 49.21 26.79
CA ALA A 161 -13.29 48.26 26.59
C ALA A 161 -12.87 47.17 25.58
N TRP A 162 -13.29 45.93 25.78
CA TRP A 162 -12.91 44.81 24.93
C TRP A 162 -14.06 43.81 24.73
N LEU A 163 -13.97 43.04 23.64
CA LEU A 163 -14.85 41.93 23.29
C LEU A 163 -14.02 40.77 22.79
N LEU A 164 -14.24 39.57 23.32
CA LEU A 164 -13.73 38.33 22.73
C LEU A 164 -14.85 37.65 21.96
N LEU A 165 -14.74 37.63 20.63
CA LEU A 165 -15.66 36.87 19.79
C LEU A 165 -15.07 35.47 19.57
N GLU A 166 -15.69 34.48 20.20
CA GLU A 166 -15.31 33.07 20.08
C GLU A 166 -16.11 32.36 18.98
N ASN A 167 -15.59 31.22 18.50
CA ASN A 167 -16.28 30.31 17.59
C ASN A 167 -16.65 30.91 16.22
N VAL A 168 -15.80 31.76 15.64
CA VAL A 168 -15.94 32.19 14.24
C VAL A 168 -15.51 31.05 13.32
N VAL A 169 -16.47 30.29 12.79
CA VAL A 169 -16.21 29.09 11.98
C VAL A 169 -16.21 29.42 10.49
N VAL A 170 -15.04 29.28 9.86
CA VAL A 170 -14.92 29.24 8.40
C VAL A 170 -15.17 27.81 7.95
N GLY A 171 -16.31 27.57 7.31
CA GLY A 171 -16.69 26.25 6.78
C GLY A 171 -15.99 25.90 5.47
N GLN A 172 -16.10 24.63 5.06
CA GLN A 172 -15.77 24.17 3.71
C GLN A 172 -16.65 23.00 3.30
N ASN A 173 -16.78 22.77 1.99
CA ASN A 173 -17.49 21.61 1.47
C ASN A 173 -16.67 20.30 1.63
N PRO A 174 -17.35 19.14 1.64
CA PRO A 174 -16.67 17.84 1.65
C PRO A 174 -15.72 17.70 0.46
N ARG A 175 -14.62 16.97 0.65
CA ARG A 175 -13.67 16.68 -0.41
C ARG A 175 -14.35 15.96 -1.58
N LEU A 176 -14.15 16.43 -2.80
CA LEU A 176 -14.54 15.71 -4.01
C LEU A 176 -13.66 14.46 -4.16
N GLU A 177 -14.29 13.29 -4.03
CA GLU A 177 -13.69 11.98 -4.18
C GLU A 177 -14.30 11.24 -5.38
N VAL A 178 -13.47 10.46 -6.06
CA VAL A 178 -13.87 9.68 -7.23
C VAL A 178 -13.28 8.28 -7.09
N GLU A 179 -14.15 7.30 -7.04
CA GLU A 179 -13.84 5.87 -7.05
C GLU A 179 -13.95 5.35 -8.49
N VAL A 180 -12.94 4.63 -8.96
CA VAL A 180 -12.98 3.95 -10.27
C VAL A 180 -13.40 2.51 -10.04
N ARG A 181 -14.57 2.13 -10.57
CA ARG A 181 -15.05 0.74 -10.56
C ARG A 181 -14.85 0.12 -11.92
N GLN A 182 -14.12 -0.99 -11.97
CA GLN A 182 -13.94 -1.77 -13.18
C GLN A 182 -14.81 -3.02 -13.11
N LEU A 183 -15.82 -3.07 -13.96
CA LEU A 183 -16.62 -4.24 -14.27
C LEU A 183 -16.01 -4.90 -15.51
N SER A 184 -16.27 -6.19 -15.73
CA SER A 184 -15.59 -7.04 -16.74
C SER A 184 -15.20 -6.36 -18.06
N SER A 185 -16.07 -5.53 -18.63
CA SER A 185 -15.85 -4.81 -19.88
C SER A 185 -16.16 -3.31 -19.78
N GLU A 186 -16.33 -2.79 -18.57
CA GLU A 186 -16.87 -1.44 -18.35
C GLU A 186 -16.17 -0.75 -17.18
N VAL A 187 -15.98 0.56 -17.30
CA VAL A 187 -15.47 1.40 -16.23
C VAL A 187 -16.55 2.39 -15.83
N GLU A 188 -16.82 2.46 -14.53
CA GLU A 188 -17.72 3.41 -13.91
C GLU A 188 -16.95 4.32 -12.94
N LEU A 189 -17.14 5.63 -13.05
CA LEU A 189 -16.67 6.61 -12.08
C LEU A 189 -17.77 6.93 -11.08
N VAL A 190 -17.57 6.52 -9.82
CA VAL A 190 -18.50 6.80 -8.72
C VAL A 190 -17.97 7.98 -7.93
N VAL A 191 -18.72 9.08 -7.91
CA VAL A 191 -18.34 10.33 -7.25
C VAL A 191 -18.99 10.42 -5.87
N SER A 192 -18.21 10.82 -4.86
CA SER A 192 -18.68 11.11 -3.50
C SER A 192 -18.06 12.40 -2.97
N GLY A 193 -18.73 13.04 -1.99
CA GLY A 193 -18.34 14.37 -1.52
C GLY A 193 -18.51 15.46 -2.59
N GLY A 194 -17.92 16.66 -2.39
CA GLY A 194 -18.17 17.82 -3.26
C GLY A 194 -19.63 18.26 -3.27
N VAL A 195 -20.01 19.08 -4.27
CA VAL A 195 -21.39 19.59 -4.43
C VAL A 195 -21.96 19.27 -5.82
N ALA A 196 -22.94 18.37 -5.87
CA ALA A 196 -23.64 18.00 -7.11
C ALA A 196 -24.39 19.20 -7.75
N PRO A 197 -24.62 19.20 -9.09
CA PRO A 197 -24.27 18.16 -10.06
C PRO A 197 -22.77 18.09 -10.42
N TYR A 198 -22.33 16.92 -10.89
CA TYR A 198 -20.97 16.68 -11.37
C TYR A 198 -20.92 16.66 -12.90
N SER A 199 -19.79 17.11 -13.44
CA SER A 199 -19.44 17.03 -14.86
C SER A 199 -18.14 16.24 -15.03
N PHE A 200 -18.04 15.52 -16.15
CA PHE A 200 -16.92 14.64 -16.48
C PHE A 200 -16.33 15.06 -17.81
N LEU A 201 -15.00 15.06 -17.92
CA LEU A 201 -14.29 15.30 -19.16
C LEU A 201 -13.11 14.34 -19.27
N TRP A 202 -13.21 13.38 -20.17
CA TRP A 202 -12.14 12.45 -20.49
C TRP A 202 -11.12 13.07 -21.46
N ASN A 203 -9.91 12.51 -21.48
CA ASN A 203 -8.83 12.95 -22.36
C ASN A 203 -9.12 12.77 -23.87
N ASP A 204 -10.07 11.92 -24.22
CA ASP A 204 -10.60 11.75 -25.58
C ASP A 204 -11.83 12.63 -25.87
N GLY A 205 -12.26 13.45 -24.91
CA GLY A 205 -13.37 14.39 -25.03
C GLY A 205 -14.74 13.83 -24.64
N ASP A 206 -14.83 12.57 -24.20
CA ASP A 206 -16.09 12.00 -23.70
C ASP A 206 -16.51 12.65 -22.38
N THR A 207 -17.80 12.60 -22.05
CA THR A 207 -18.38 13.19 -20.83
C THR A 207 -19.24 12.21 -20.02
N ARG A 208 -19.29 10.93 -20.41
CA ARG A 208 -20.05 9.90 -19.70
C ARG A 208 -19.25 9.40 -18.49
N PRO A 209 -19.86 9.25 -17.30
CA PRO A 209 -19.20 8.67 -16.12
C PRO A 209 -19.00 7.15 -16.24
N GLN A 210 -19.78 6.49 -17.09
CA GLN A 210 -19.76 5.05 -17.33
C GLN A 210 -19.40 4.79 -18.80
N ARG A 211 -18.40 3.94 -19.04
CA ARG A 211 -17.83 3.69 -20.37
C ARG A 211 -17.45 2.22 -20.55
N ASP A 212 -17.91 1.64 -21.65
CA ASP A 212 -17.63 0.27 -22.11
C ASP A 212 -16.72 0.23 -23.37
N ASP A 213 -16.29 1.40 -23.84
CA ASP A 213 -15.56 1.61 -25.09
C ASP A 213 -14.11 2.09 -24.88
N LEU A 214 -13.62 2.06 -23.64
CA LEU A 214 -12.26 2.46 -23.33
C LEU A 214 -11.25 1.52 -24.01
N VAL A 215 -10.31 2.12 -24.73
CA VAL A 215 -9.15 1.40 -25.29
C VAL A 215 -8.24 0.97 -24.14
N GLU A 216 -7.62 -0.21 -24.26
CA GLU A 216 -6.65 -0.68 -23.27
C GLU A 216 -5.51 0.33 -23.07
N GLY A 217 -5.18 0.60 -21.82
CA GLY A 217 -4.16 1.58 -21.45
C GLY A 217 -4.64 2.53 -20.36
N THR A 218 -4.00 3.70 -20.28
CA THR A 218 -4.30 4.75 -19.30
C THR A 218 -5.06 5.89 -19.96
N SER A 219 -6.24 6.19 -19.43
CA SER A 219 -7.04 7.38 -19.77
C SER A 219 -7.15 8.28 -18.55
N THR A 220 -7.30 9.59 -18.76
CA THR A 220 -7.53 10.53 -17.66
C THR A 220 -8.92 11.15 -17.77
N CYS A 221 -9.57 11.35 -16.63
CA CYS A 221 -10.85 12.03 -16.52
C CYS A 221 -10.74 13.17 -15.51
N THR A 222 -11.23 14.34 -15.90
CA THR A 222 -11.39 15.50 -15.03
C THR A 222 -12.84 15.55 -14.57
N VAL A 223 -13.06 15.38 -13.26
CA VAL A 223 -14.38 15.51 -12.63
C VAL A 223 -14.48 16.88 -11.99
N THR A 224 -15.52 17.62 -12.33
CA THR A 224 -15.77 18.98 -11.79
C THR A 224 -17.15 19.04 -11.16
N ASP A 225 -17.23 19.52 -9.93
CA ASP A 225 -18.50 19.73 -9.23
C ASP A 225 -19.15 21.08 -9.58
N SER A 226 -20.35 21.35 -9.03
CA SER A 226 -21.12 22.56 -9.36
C SER A 226 -20.51 23.87 -8.86
N LEU A 227 -19.57 23.80 -7.92
CA LEU A 227 -18.83 24.95 -7.39
C LEU A 227 -17.48 25.15 -8.09
N GLY A 228 -17.16 24.32 -9.09
CA GLY A 228 -15.92 24.41 -9.86
C GLY A 228 -14.74 23.71 -9.21
N CYS A 229 -14.96 22.87 -8.20
CA CYS A 229 -13.90 22.07 -7.60
C CYS A 229 -13.54 20.90 -8.52
N VAL A 230 -12.25 20.76 -8.82
CA VAL A 230 -11.76 19.81 -9.83
C VAL A 230 -10.99 18.66 -9.18
N ARG A 231 -11.24 17.45 -9.68
CA ARG A 231 -10.50 16.23 -9.36
C ARG A 231 -10.09 15.52 -10.64
N GLU A 232 -8.78 15.40 -10.88
CA GLU A 232 -8.25 14.57 -11.95
C GLU A 232 -8.08 13.12 -11.48
N VAL A 233 -8.50 12.18 -12.33
CA VAL A 233 -8.49 10.74 -12.07
C VAL A 233 -7.85 10.03 -13.26
N THR A 234 -6.86 9.18 -12.98
CA THR A 234 -6.28 8.29 -14.00
C THR A 234 -6.92 6.90 -13.91
N VAL A 235 -7.46 6.44 -15.03
CA VAL A 235 -8.07 5.12 -15.19
C VAL A 235 -7.18 4.25 -16.06
N SER A 236 -6.80 3.09 -15.54
CA SER A 236 -6.03 2.09 -16.29
C SER A 236 -6.91 0.91 -16.66
N TYR A 237 -7.45 0.85 -17.88
CA TYR A 237 -8.30 -0.24 -18.34
C TYR A 237 -7.48 -1.31 -19.08
N PHE A 238 -7.73 -2.58 -18.76
CA PHE A 238 -7.16 -3.74 -19.45
C PHE A 238 -8.21 -4.84 -19.55
N SER A 239 -8.37 -5.45 -20.72
CA SER A 239 -9.39 -6.49 -20.94
C SER A 239 -9.12 -7.78 -20.14
N TYR A 240 -7.91 -7.92 -19.60
CA TYR A 240 -7.53 -9.04 -18.75
C TYR A 240 -6.68 -8.61 -17.54
N GLN A 241 -6.81 -9.42 -16.49
CA GLN A 241 -6.08 -9.26 -15.25
C GLN A 241 -4.76 -10.05 -15.26
N LEU A 242 -3.81 -9.57 -14.45
CA LEU A 242 -2.53 -10.23 -14.18
C LEU A 242 -2.51 -10.63 -12.71
N PHE A 243 -2.17 -11.87 -12.44
CA PHE A 243 -2.15 -12.44 -11.10
C PHE A 243 -0.77 -12.97 -10.74
N PHE A 244 -0.49 -13.01 -9.44
CA PHE A 244 0.65 -13.74 -8.90
C PHE A 244 0.23 -15.04 -8.26
N SER A 245 0.95 -16.11 -8.57
CA SER A 245 0.63 -17.46 -8.14
C SER A 245 0.82 -17.70 -6.64
N ARG A 246 1.44 -16.79 -5.88
CA ARG A 246 1.59 -16.91 -4.41
C ARG A 246 0.64 -15.98 -3.65
N ASN A 247 -0.15 -15.17 -4.35
CA ASN A 247 -1.24 -14.41 -3.76
C ASN A 247 -2.56 -15.13 -4.06
N ALA A 248 -3.54 -15.01 -3.16
CA ALA A 248 -4.86 -15.58 -3.40
C ALA A 248 -5.51 -14.96 -4.64
N ILE A 249 -6.06 -15.80 -5.51
CA ILE A 249 -6.78 -15.40 -6.72
C ILE A 249 -8.25 -15.70 -6.48
N TYR A 250 -8.98 -14.67 -6.07
CA TYR A 250 -10.40 -14.77 -5.75
C TYR A 250 -11.26 -14.47 -6.97
N GLN A 251 -12.15 -15.41 -7.30
CA GLN A 251 -13.19 -15.24 -8.29
C GLN A 251 -14.55 -15.16 -7.60
N HIS A 252 -15.11 -13.96 -7.56
CA HIS A 252 -16.43 -13.70 -7.00
C HIS A 252 -17.53 -14.11 -7.97
N GLN A 253 -18.58 -14.74 -7.47
CA GLN A 253 -19.80 -15.03 -8.22
C GLN A 253 -21.01 -14.48 -7.46
N ASP A 254 -21.95 -13.92 -8.21
CA ASP A 254 -23.16 -13.29 -7.69
C ASP A 254 -24.35 -13.71 -8.56
N ALA A 255 -25.41 -14.22 -7.91
CA ALA A 255 -26.66 -14.59 -8.57
C ALA A 255 -27.52 -13.36 -8.99
N GLY A 256 -27.09 -12.16 -8.63
CA GLY A 256 -27.76 -10.91 -8.97
C GLY A 256 -28.92 -10.56 -8.05
N GLU A 257 -29.60 -9.45 -8.35
CA GLU A 257 -30.71 -8.94 -7.56
C GLU A 257 -31.96 -9.82 -7.66
N ALA A 258 -32.23 -10.41 -8.82
CA ALA A 258 -33.37 -11.30 -9.03
C ALA A 258 -33.39 -12.48 -8.04
N TYR A 259 -32.22 -13.06 -7.72
CA TYR A 259 -32.11 -14.08 -6.68
C TYR A 259 -32.45 -13.53 -5.29
N ARG A 260 -32.06 -12.29 -4.97
CA ARG A 260 -32.34 -11.70 -3.64
C ARG A 260 -33.81 -11.34 -3.49
N GLU A 261 -34.48 -10.99 -4.57
CA GLU A 261 -35.93 -10.75 -4.60
C GLU A 261 -36.73 -12.04 -4.43
N ASP A 262 -36.32 -13.13 -5.10
CA ASP A 262 -36.96 -14.46 -4.96
C ASP A 262 -35.93 -15.60 -4.86
N PRO A 263 -35.38 -15.86 -3.66
CA PRO A 263 -34.44 -16.97 -3.45
C PRO A 263 -35.08 -18.35 -3.66
N ALA A 264 -36.41 -18.45 -3.56
CA ALA A 264 -37.13 -19.71 -3.74
C ALA A 264 -37.13 -20.17 -5.21
N GLY A 265 -36.95 -19.23 -6.16
CA GLY A 265 -36.81 -19.53 -7.58
C GLY A 265 -35.52 -20.31 -7.94
N MET A 266 -34.49 -20.24 -7.11
CA MET A 266 -33.23 -20.98 -7.29
C MET A 266 -32.86 -21.77 -6.02
N PRO A 267 -33.60 -22.87 -5.72
CA PRO A 267 -33.34 -23.65 -4.52
C PRO A 267 -32.01 -24.41 -4.63
N ASN A 268 -31.32 -24.61 -3.50
CA ASN A 268 -30.02 -25.29 -3.42
C ASN A 268 -28.94 -24.68 -4.33
N LEU A 269 -28.93 -23.36 -4.47
CA LEU A 269 -27.98 -22.65 -5.32
C LEU A 269 -26.53 -22.92 -4.87
N SER A 270 -25.74 -23.46 -5.80
CA SER A 270 -24.29 -23.52 -5.78
C SER A 270 -23.75 -22.93 -7.08
N PHE A 271 -22.46 -22.62 -7.10
CA PHE A 271 -21.75 -22.29 -8.32
C PHE A 271 -20.70 -23.34 -8.60
N VAL A 272 -20.41 -23.53 -9.86
CA VAL A 272 -19.33 -24.37 -10.34
C VAL A 272 -18.30 -23.50 -11.05
N CYS A 273 -17.02 -23.77 -10.85
CA CYS A 273 -15.90 -23.09 -11.49
C CYS A 273 -14.91 -24.11 -12.06
N GLU A 274 -14.62 -24.01 -13.35
CA GLU A 274 -13.64 -24.82 -14.07
C GLU A 274 -12.49 -23.94 -14.55
N VAL A 275 -11.27 -24.28 -14.16
CA VAL A 275 -10.05 -23.56 -14.58
C VAL A 275 -9.53 -24.20 -15.85
N HIS A 276 -9.28 -23.38 -16.88
CA HIS A 276 -8.70 -23.82 -18.15
C HIS A 276 -7.36 -23.13 -18.35
N VAL A 277 -6.28 -23.91 -18.49
CA VAL A 277 -4.91 -23.40 -18.63
C VAL A 277 -4.40 -23.69 -20.03
N GLU A 278 -3.68 -22.73 -20.60
CA GLU A 278 -3.05 -22.89 -21.91
C GLU A 278 -1.94 -23.96 -21.88
N GLN A 279 -1.97 -24.89 -22.83
CA GLN A 279 -0.96 -25.94 -22.95
C GLN A 279 0.41 -25.34 -23.31
N GLU A 280 0.51 -24.78 -24.52
CA GLU A 280 1.70 -24.12 -25.05
C GLU A 280 1.43 -22.64 -25.28
N TYR A 281 2.37 -21.79 -24.90
CA TYR A 281 2.20 -20.35 -24.98
C TYR A 281 1.92 -19.89 -26.42
N GLY A 282 0.81 -19.19 -26.62
CA GLY A 282 0.41 -18.66 -27.94
C GLY A 282 -0.33 -19.67 -28.83
N SER A 283 -0.51 -20.91 -28.39
CA SER A 283 -1.29 -21.93 -29.12
C SER A 283 -2.79 -21.61 -29.15
N ASN A 284 -3.28 -20.87 -28.14
CA ASN A 284 -4.71 -20.69 -27.86
C ASN A 284 -5.45 -22.02 -27.61
N LEU A 285 -4.71 -23.10 -27.29
CA LEU A 285 -5.27 -24.39 -26.89
C LEU A 285 -5.25 -24.48 -25.37
N PHE A 286 -6.45 -24.52 -24.78
CA PHE A 286 -6.64 -24.56 -23.33
C PHE A 286 -7.22 -25.90 -22.90
N THR A 287 -6.66 -26.45 -21.83
CA THR A 287 -7.14 -27.70 -21.21
C THR A 287 -7.73 -27.45 -19.84
N PRO A 288 -8.85 -28.13 -19.49
CA PRO A 288 -9.40 -28.07 -18.15
C PRO A 288 -8.44 -28.71 -17.15
N VAL A 289 -8.25 -28.05 -16.01
CA VAL A 289 -7.64 -28.67 -14.84
C VAL A 289 -8.63 -29.70 -14.29
N ALA A 290 -8.14 -30.90 -13.95
CA ALA A 290 -8.99 -32.06 -13.63
C ALA A 290 -10.00 -31.81 -12.49
N THR A 291 -9.68 -30.91 -11.57
CA THR A 291 -10.54 -30.57 -10.44
C THR A 291 -11.53 -29.46 -10.82
N VAL A 292 -12.82 -29.79 -10.75
CA VAL A 292 -13.91 -28.83 -10.84
C VAL A 292 -14.25 -28.34 -9.43
N LEU A 293 -14.25 -27.03 -9.22
CA LEU A 293 -14.63 -26.45 -7.93
C LEU A 293 -16.14 -26.24 -7.89
N GLU A 294 -16.79 -26.66 -6.81
CA GLU A 294 -18.20 -26.34 -6.54
C GLU A 294 -18.30 -25.73 -5.15
N GLN A 295 -18.98 -24.59 -5.04
CA GLN A 295 -19.21 -23.92 -3.76
C GLN A 295 -20.67 -23.51 -3.61
N PRO A 296 -21.30 -23.75 -2.45
CA PRO A 296 -22.65 -23.27 -2.19
C PRO A 296 -22.69 -21.74 -2.19
N ALA A 297 -23.83 -21.18 -2.60
CA ALA A 297 -24.08 -19.76 -2.45
C ALA A 297 -24.40 -19.43 -0.99
N SER A 298 -23.97 -18.26 -0.54
CA SER A 298 -24.44 -17.66 0.71
C SER A 298 -25.93 -17.29 0.60
N ARG A 299 -26.55 -16.92 1.73
CA ARG A 299 -27.95 -16.47 1.77
C ARG A 299 -28.25 -15.31 0.80
N ASP A 300 -27.25 -14.48 0.51
CA ASP A 300 -27.38 -13.33 -0.40
C ASP A 300 -27.03 -13.66 -1.86
N GLY A 301 -26.91 -14.95 -2.19
CA GLY A 301 -26.66 -15.43 -3.56
C GLY A 301 -25.22 -15.31 -4.04
N ARG A 302 -24.27 -15.11 -3.11
CA ARG A 302 -22.86 -14.84 -3.44
C ARG A 302 -21.94 -15.98 -3.02
N THR A 303 -20.88 -16.21 -3.77
CA THR A 303 -19.80 -17.13 -3.39
C THR A 303 -18.45 -16.69 -3.96
N VAL A 304 -17.35 -17.27 -3.47
CA VAL A 304 -15.98 -16.89 -3.85
C VAL A 304 -15.12 -18.13 -4.06
N PHE A 305 -14.61 -18.30 -5.27
CA PHE A 305 -13.63 -19.34 -5.56
C PHE A 305 -12.22 -18.84 -5.34
N GLU A 306 -11.37 -19.67 -4.74
CA GLU A 306 -9.92 -19.49 -4.74
C GLU A 306 -9.31 -20.46 -5.73
N VAL A 307 -8.73 -19.94 -6.82
CA VAL A 307 -8.22 -20.76 -7.94
C VAL A 307 -6.69 -20.87 -7.98
N GLN A 308 -6.00 -20.22 -7.05
CA GLN A 308 -4.53 -20.12 -7.03
C GLN A 308 -3.84 -21.49 -6.92
N GLU A 309 -4.36 -22.41 -6.10
CA GLU A 309 -3.76 -23.74 -5.91
C GLU A 309 -3.84 -24.61 -7.17
N LEU A 310 -4.88 -24.42 -8.00
CA LEU A 310 -5.04 -25.11 -9.27
C LEU A 310 -4.09 -24.59 -10.36
N LEU A 311 -3.67 -23.33 -10.26
CA LEU A 311 -2.79 -22.69 -11.25
C LEU A 311 -1.30 -22.89 -10.94
N SER A 312 -0.94 -22.96 -9.66
CA SER A 312 0.45 -23.03 -9.21
C SER A 312 1.29 -24.18 -9.79
N PRO A 313 0.75 -25.40 -10.00
CA PRO A 313 1.52 -26.52 -10.57
C PRO A 313 1.99 -26.29 -12.02
N PHE A 314 1.34 -25.41 -12.77
CA PHE A 314 1.65 -25.12 -14.17
C PHE A 314 2.80 -24.11 -14.34
N LEU A 315 3.31 -23.58 -13.23
CA LEU A 315 4.34 -22.57 -13.20
C LEU A 315 5.62 -23.14 -12.60
N GLN A 316 6.73 -22.95 -13.29
CA GLN A 316 8.03 -23.46 -12.87
C GLN A 316 9.08 -22.34 -12.82
N PRO A 317 10.03 -22.40 -11.88
CA PRO A 317 11.12 -21.45 -11.83
C PRO A 317 11.95 -21.46 -13.12
N ALA A 318 12.18 -20.27 -13.65
CA ALA A 318 13.09 -20.06 -14.77
C ALA A 318 14.55 -20.06 -14.29
N VAL A 319 15.26 -21.18 -14.41
CA VAL A 319 16.72 -21.18 -14.20
C VAL A 319 17.39 -20.39 -15.34
N PRO A 320 18.17 -19.35 -15.05
CA PRO A 320 18.85 -18.58 -16.09
C PRO A 320 20.05 -19.36 -16.63
N ASN A 321 20.30 -19.22 -17.93
CA ASN A 321 21.50 -19.77 -18.55
C ASN A 321 22.68 -18.82 -18.28
N LEU A 322 23.75 -19.31 -17.65
CA LEU A 322 24.95 -18.51 -17.38
C LEU A 322 25.59 -17.94 -18.65
N ALA A 323 25.44 -18.64 -19.78
CA ALA A 323 25.94 -18.22 -21.09
C ALA A 323 24.91 -17.41 -21.90
N GLN A 324 23.80 -16.97 -21.29
CA GLN A 324 22.80 -16.14 -21.97
C GLN A 324 23.42 -14.82 -22.45
N THR A 325 23.30 -14.52 -23.74
CA THR A 325 23.82 -13.29 -24.38
C THR A 325 22.71 -12.38 -24.92
N GLY A 326 21.44 -12.81 -24.86
CA GLY A 326 20.32 -12.03 -25.38
C GLY A 326 19.02 -12.19 -24.59
N ILE A 327 17.98 -11.48 -25.03
CA ILE A 327 16.66 -11.50 -24.38
C ILE A 327 15.95 -12.84 -24.65
N GLU A 328 15.37 -13.43 -23.61
CA GLU A 328 14.61 -14.68 -23.68
C GLU A 328 13.23 -14.52 -23.05
N ARG A 329 12.18 -14.99 -23.73
CA ARG A 329 10.84 -15.12 -23.14
C ARG A 329 10.80 -16.35 -22.23
N ARG A 330 10.31 -16.19 -20.99
CA ARG A 330 10.23 -17.29 -20.01
C ARG A 330 8.79 -17.77 -19.83
N THR A 331 8.34 -18.64 -20.72
CA THR A 331 6.99 -19.23 -20.68
C THR A 331 6.74 -20.18 -19.51
N ASP A 332 7.78 -20.52 -18.74
CA ASP A 332 7.67 -21.38 -17.56
C ASP A 332 7.19 -20.61 -16.33
N VAL A 333 7.51 -19.30 -16.25
CA VAL A 333 7.16 -18.47 -15.09
C VAL A 333 5.83 -17.75 -15.23
N PHE A 334 5.15 -17.87 -16.36
CA PHE A 334 3.81 -17.34 -16.54
C PHE A 334 2.96 -18.25 -17.42
N LYS A 335 1.65 -18.23 -17.20
CA LYS A 335 0.67 -18.98 -18.00
C LYS A 335 -0.57 -18.14 -18.25
N ARG A 336 -1.25 -18.43 -19.36
CA ARG A 336 -2.58 -17.88 -19.65
C ARG A 336 -3.65 -18.87 -19.19
N PHE A 337 -4.73 -18.34 -18.64
CA PHE A 337 -5.86 -19.15 -18.19
C PHE A 337 -7.17 -18.39 -18.32
N PHE A 338 -8.28 -19.11 -18.38
CA PHE A 338 -9.60 -18.53 -18.21
C PHE A 338 -10.45 -19.43 -17.30
N LEU A 339 -11.56 -18.88 -16.83
CA LEU A 339 -12.51 -19.56 -15.96
C LEU A 339 -13.83 -19.77 -16.70
N ARG A 340 -14.42 -20.95 -16.51
CA ARG A 340 -15.82 -21.20 -16.86
C ARG A 340 -16.60 -21.35 -15.59
N THR A 341 -17.61 -20.51 -15.40
CA THR A 341 -18.46 -20.56 -14.21
C THR A 341 -19.91 -20.77 -14.60
N ALA A 342 -20.67 -21.46 -13.75
CA ALA A 342 -22.10 -21.64 -13.96
C ALA A 342 -22.83 -21.75 -12.61
N PRO A 343 -23.99 -21.11 -12.43
CA PRO A 343 -24.87 -21.43 -11.32
C PRO A 343 -25.45 -22.84 -11.51
N LYS A 344 -25.72 -23.50 -10.40
CA LYS A 344 -26.29 -24.85 -10.33
C LYS A 344 -27.34 -24.85 -9.21
N TYR A 345 -28.59 -25.13 -9.55
CA TYR A 345 -29.71 -25.05 -8.62
C TYR A 345 -30.84 -26.00 -9.06
N GLY A 346 -31.84 -26.19 -8.21
CA GLY A 346 -32.97 -27.10 -8.45
C GLY A 346 -32.95 -28.36 -7.58
N THR A 347 -33.85 -29.30 -7.90
CA THR A 347 -33.96 -30.59 -7.21
C THR A 347 -34.27 -31.71 -8.24
N PRO A 348 -33.27 -32.50 -8.70
CA PRO A 348 -31.85 -32.39 -8.36
C PRO A 348 -31.20 -31.13 -8.99
N PRO A 349 -30.10 -30.61 -8.42
CA PRO A 349 -29.46 -29.41 -8.94
C PRO A 349 -28.88 -29.62 -10.35
N THR A 350 -29.27 -28.78 -11.30
CA THR A 350 -28.79 -28.79 -12.69
C THR A 350 -27.98 -27.53 -12.98
N ARG A 351 -26.93 -27.64 -13.81
CA ARG A 351 -26.14 -26.48 -14.25
C ARG A 351 -26.97 -25.63 -15.21
N ASP A 352 -26.91 -24.33 -15.01
CA ASP A 352 -27.47 -23.33 -15.90
C ASP A 352 -26.40 -22.82 -16.90
N ALA A 353 -26.67 -21.69 -17.55
CA ALA A 353 -25.79 -21.06 -18.53
C ALA A 353 -24.36 -20.87 -18.00
N VAL A 354 -23.39 -21.28 -18.83
CA VAL A 354 -21.96 -21.16 -18.54
C VAL A 354 -21.49 -19.77 -18.97
N SER A 355 -20.91 -19.04 -18.02
CA SER A 355 -20.16 -17.81 -18.25
C SER A 355 -18.68 -18.14 -18.44
N VAL A 356 -18.02 -17.42 -19.35
CA VAL A 356 -16.58 -17.58 -19.62
C VAL A 356 -15.88 -16.26 -19.36
N SER A 357 -14.85 -16.26 -18.53
CA SER A 357 -14.04 -15.07 -18.27
C SER A 357 -13.17 -14.71 -19.47
N ALA A 358 -12.60 -13.50 -19.46
CA ALA A 358 -11.48 -13.19 -20.34
C ALA A 358 -10.26 -14.10 -20.04
N VAL A 359 -9.33 -14.16 -20.98
CA VAL A 359 -8.07 -14.88 -20.82
C VAL A 359 -7.11 -14.02 -19.99
N HIS A 360 -6.85 -14.46 -18.77
CA HIS A 360 -5.98 -13.81 -17.80
C HIS A 360 -4.57 -14.39 -17.82
N PHE A 361 -3.62 -13.67 -17.23
CA PHE A 361 -2.26 -14.18 -16.99
C PHE A 361 -2.06 -14.45 -15.51
N VAL A 362 -1.40 -15.55 -15.20
CA VAL A 362 -0.84 -15.83 -13.88
C VAL A 362 0.67 -15.94 -14.00
N GLN A 363 1.38 -15.26 -13.12
CA GLN A 363 2.83 -15.27 -13.04
C GLN A 363 3.28 -15.90 -11.73
N LEU A 364 4.37 -16.66 -11.79
CA LEU A 364 5.04 -17.22 -10.64
C LEU A 364 5.68 -16.11 -9.80
N GLY A 365 5.25 -15.95 -8.55
CA GLY A 365 5.71 -14.89 -7.65
C GLY A 365 4.63 -14.49 -6.66
N GLY A 366 4.89 -13.51 -5.81
CA GLY A 366 3.90 -12.93 -4.93
C GLY A 366 4.37 -11.64 -4.26
N LEU A 367 3.38 -10.85 -3.86
CA LEU A 367 3.55 -9.61 -3.11
C LEU A 367 3.22 -9.81 -1.63
N SER A 368 3.64 -8.86 -0.79
CA SER A 368 3.21 -8.84 0.60
C SER A 368 1.69 -8.67 0.70
N PHE A 369 1.11 -9.10 1.83
CA PHE A 369 -0.33 -9.02 2.07
C PHE A 369 -0.89 -7.59 1.90
N HIS A 370 -0.19 -6.58 2.41
CA HIS A 370 -0.61 -5.19 2.28
C HIS A 370 -0.58 -4.69 0.84
N GLU A 371 0.42 -5.11 0.07
CA GLU A 371 0.57 -4.73 -1.33
C GLU A 371 -0.47 -5.42 -2.21
N ALA A 372 -0.71 -6.71 -2.00
CA ALA A 372 -1.72 -7.48 -2.72
C ALA A 372 -3.15 -6.95 -2.48
N ARG A 373 -3.45 -6.46 -1.27
CA ARG A 373 -4.78 -5.90 -0.92
C ARG A 373 -5.08 -4.54 -1.56
N SER A 374 -4.07 -3.79 -2.00
CA SER A 374 -4.26 -2.45 -2.57
C SER A 374 -4.88 -2.43 -3.97
N GLY A 375 -5.13 -3.59 -4.59
CA GLY A 375 -6.01 -3.78 -5.74
C GLY A 375 -5.53 -3.24 -7.09
N ASN A 376 -4.58 -2.30 -7.12
CA ASN A 376 -4.15 -1.66 -8.35
C ASN A 376 -2.74 -2.13 -8.77
N TRP A 377 -2.65 -3.39 -9.19
CA TRP A 377 -1.40 -4.05 -9.59
C TRP A 377 -0.62 -3.29 -10.66
N ALA A 378 -1.30 -2.71 -11.67
CA ALA A 378 -0.64 -1.93 -12.71
C ALA A 378 0.05 -0.68 -12.15
N SER A 379 -0.56 -0.02 -11.17
CA SER A 379 0.06 1.11 -10.47
C SER A 379 1.22 0.67 -9.57
N TYR A 380 1.15 -0.51 -8.94
CA TYR A 380 2.23 -1.04 -8.10
C TYR A 380 3.45 -1.49 -8.92
N ALA A 381 3.23 -2.29 -9.97
CA ALA A 381 4.29 -2.81 -10.82
C ALA A 381 4.99 -1.69 -11.61
N ALA A 382 4.22 -0.70 -12.11
CA ALA A 382 4.78 0.45 -12.82
C ALA A 382 5.48 1.45 -11.89
N ALA A 383 4.98 1.69 -10.67
CA ALA A 383 5.53 2.69 -9.77
C ALA A 383 6.73 2.21 -8.94
N ARG A 384 6.93 0.89 -8.76
CA ARG A 384 7.93 0.38 -7.80
C ARG A 384 8.96 -0.59 -8.38
N ARG A 385 8.57 -1.65 -9.10
CA ARG A 385 9.48 -2.77 -9.43
C ARG A 385 9.04 -3.60 -10.66
N PRO A 386 9.08 -3.06 -11.90
CA PRO A 386 8.72 -3.86 -13.08
C PRO A 386 9.81 -4.90 -13.42
N PHE A 387 11.06 -4.64 -13.01
CA PHE A 387 12.03 -5.72 -12.84
C PHE A 387 11.72 -6.42 -11.52
N LEU A 388 11.48 -7.72 -11.60
CA LEU A 388 11.06 -8.59 -10.50
C LEU A 388 12.23 -8.86 -9.55
N THR A 389 12.77 -7.81 -8.93
CA THR A 389 13.95 -7.83 -8.07
C THR A 389 13.77 -6.93 -6.86
N TRP A 390 14.30 -7.39 -5.72
CA TRP A 390 14.37 -6.56 -4.52
C TRP A 390 15.60 -5.65 -4.48
N GLN A 391 16.59 -5.93 -5.32
CA GLN A 391 17.84 -5.19 -5.38
C GLN A 391 17.64 -3.72 -5.76
N PRO A 392 18.47 -2.80 -5.23
CA PRO A 392 18.43 -1.39 -5.60
C PRO A 392 18.70 -1.18 -7.10
N SER A 393 18.28 -0.03 -7.63
CA SER A 393 18.50 0.33 -9.04
C SER A 393 19.97 0.44 -9.42
N THR A 394 20.87 0.60 -8.44
CA THR A 394 22.33 0.58 -8.63
C THR A 394 22.94 -0.59 -7.87
N VAL A 395 23.67 -1.47 -8.57
CA VAL A 395 24.32 -2.66 -8.01
C VAL A 395 25.83 -2.57 -8.24
N TYR A 396 26.64 -3.02 -7.28
CA TYR A 396 28.08 -3.20 -7.47
C TYR A 396 28.33 -4.63 -7.94
N ALA A 397 28.99 -4.79 -9.08
CA ALA A 397 29.19 -6.09 -9.70
C ALA A 397 30.63 -6.27 -10.20
N ALA A 398 31.18 -7.47 -10.01
CA ALA A 398 32.46 -7.86 -10.58
C ALA A 398 32.34 -8.17 -12.09
N ALA A 399 33.49 -8.28 -12.77
CA ALA A 399 33.53 -8.63 -14.19
C ALA A 399 33.02 -10.06 -14.46
N ASP A 400 33.27 -10.98 -13.53
CA ASP A 400 32.89 -12.39 -13.58
C ASP A 400 31.54 -12.70 -12.92
N GLN A 401 30.87 -11.68 -12.35
CA GLN A 401 29.59 -11.84 -11.67
C GLN A 401 28.45 -11.98 -12.69
N PRO A 402 27.72 -13.11 -12.71
CA PRO A 402 26.55 -13.25 -13.55
C PRO A 402 25.39 -12.41 -12.99
N GLU A 403 24.72 -11.66 -13.85
CA GLU A 403 23.59 -10.81 -13.49
C GLU A 403 22.46 -10.98 -14.49
N PHE A 404 21.23 -11.05 -13.99
CA PHE A 404 20.04 -11.24 -14.80
C PHE A 404 18.97 -10.27 -14.36
N LEU A 405 18.17 -9.80 -15.32
CA LEU A 405 16.98 -9.02 -15.02
C LEU A 405 15.77 -9.77 -15.57
N SER A 406 14.81 -10.05 -14.68
CA SER A 406 13.50 -10.57 -15.05
C SER A 406 12.52 -9.40 -15.13
N TRP A 407 12.04 -9.08 -16.33
CA TRP A 407 11.12 -7.98 -16.57
C TRP A 407 9.71 -8.49 -16.81
N LEU A 408 8.76 -8.04 -15.97
CA LEU A 408 7.35 -8.20 -16.26
C LEU A 408 6.91 -7.07 -17.19
N VAL A 409 6.38 -7.45 -18.35
CA VAL A 409 5.95 -6.51 -19.37
C VAL A 409 4.55 -5.99 -19.04
N LEU A 410 4.40 -4.66 -18.94
CA LEU A 410 3.15 -4.00 -18.56
C LEU A 410 2.43 -3.32 -19.73
N ALA A 411 2.98 -3.43 -20.94
CA ALA A 411 2.44 -2.91 -22.19
C ALA A 411 2.79 -3.86 -23.35
N SER A 412 2.26 -3.62 -24.55
CA SER A 412 2.54 -4.44 -25.73
C SER A 412 3.54 -3.75 -26.65
N PHE A 413 4.49 -4.51 -27.20
CA PHE A 413 5.55 -4.02 -28.07
C PHE A 413 5.75 -4.96 -29.27
N ALA A 414 5.97 -4.40 -30.46
CA ALA A 414 6.21 -5.20 -31.66
C ALA A 414 7.58 -5.89 -31.66
N SER A 415 8.60 -5.22 -31.12
CA SER A 415 9.94 -5.76 -30.88
C SER A 415 10.65 -4.90 -29.83
N LEU A 416 11.73 -5.42 -29.28
CA LEU A 416 12.53 -4.76 -28.24
C LEU A 416 14.01 -4.82 -28.59
N GLN A 417 14.76 -3.83 -28.12
CA GLN A 417 16.22 -3.82 -28.18
C GLN A 417 16.79 -3.66 -26.78
N GLN A 418 17.75 -4.50 -26.41
CA GLN A 418 18.54 -4.27 -25.22
C GLN A 418 19.56 -3.18 -25.52
N LYS A 419 19.57 -2.13 -24.70
CA LYS A 419 20.52 -1.03 -24.77
C LYS A 419 21.39 -1.05 -23.53
N VAL A 420 22.70 -0.86 -23.74
CA VAL A 420 23.68 -0.78 -22.66
C VAL A 420 24.50 0.48 -22.80
N LYS A 421 24.31 1.44 -21.87
CA LYS A 421 25.13 2.64 -21.82
C LYS A 421 26.34 2.38 -20.93
N VAL A 422 27.53 2.37 -21.53
CA VAL A 422 28.80 2.06 -20.87
C VAL A 422 29.51 3.36 -20.52
N TYR A 423 30.05 3.43 -19.29
CA TYR A 423 30.82 4.54 -18.77
C TYR A 423 32.29 4.12 -18.62
N PHE A 424 33.20 4.98 -19.07
CA PHE A 424 34.64 4.70 -19.04
C PHE A 424 35.37 5.59 -18.03
N SER A 425 36.58 5.17 -17.66
CA SER A 425 37.45 5.90 -16.72
C SER A 425 37.90 7.28 -17.18
N ASP A 426 37.87 7.55 -18.50
CA ASP A 426 38.17 8.85 -19.10
C ASP A 426 36.98 9.83 -19.08
N GLY A 427 35.84 9.41 -18.51
CA GLY A 427 34.59 10.18 -18.46
C GLY A 427 33.74 10.06 -19.72
N SER A 428 34.20 9.37 -20.77
CA SER A 428 33.42 9.14 -21.98
C SER A 428 32.34 8.06 -21.77
N THR A 429 31.35 8.04 -22.69
CA THR A 429 30.29 7.02 -22.68
C THR A 429 30.03 6.50 -24.09
N THR A 430 29.66 5.22 -24.20
CA THR A 430 29.19 4.60 -25.45
C THR A 430 27.85 3.91 -25.22
N LEU A 431 26.97 3.91 -26.22
CA LEU A 431 25.72 3.14 -26.19
C LEU A 431 25.86 1.90 -27.08
N LEU A 432 25.74 0.72 -26.48
CA LEU A 432 25.77 -0.57 -27.16
C LEU A 432 24.35 -1.13 -27.31
N THR A 433 24.15 -1.97 -28.32
CA THR A 433 22.91 -2.75 -28.53
C THR A 433 23.26 -4.23 -28.60
N PRO A 434 23.55 -4.88 -27.45
CA PRO A 434 24.09 -6.24 -27.42
C PRO A 434 23.10 -7.28 -27.97
N SER A 435 21.79 -7.05 -27.80
CA SER A 435 20.78 -8.00 -28.25
C SER A 435 19.47 -7.31 -28.65
N GLY A 436 18.67 -8.00 -29.46
CA GLY A 436 17.32 -7.59 -29.85
C GLY A 436 16.35 -8.76 -29.75
N PHE A 437 15.08 -8.45 -29.57
CA PHE A 437 13.97 -9.39 -29.49
C PHE A 437 12.92 -9.02 -30.54
N THR A 438 12.88 -9.76 -31.64
CA THR A 438 12.08 -9.41 -32.83
C THR A 438 10.64 -9.91 -32.78
N GLN A 439 10.32 -10.80 -31.84
CA GLN A 439 8.96 -11.31 -31.68
C GLN A 439 8.11 -10.27 -30.93
N PRO A 440 6.82 -10.14 -31.27
CA PRO A 440 5.91 -9.27 -30.54
C PRO A 440 5.73 -9.80 -29.11
N VAL A 441 5.65 -8.87 -28.18
CA VAL A 441 5.53 -9.09 -26.74
C VAL A 441 4.26 -8.42 -26.26
N VAL A 442 3.45 -9.12 -25.49
CA VAL A 442 2.23 -8.56 -24.90
C VAL A 442 2.36 -8.33 -23.40
N ARG A 443 1.49 -7.49 -22.85
CA ARG A 443 1.39 -7.29 -21.39
C ARG A 443 1.12 -8.62 -20.67
N GLY A 444 1.80 -8.83 -19.53
CA GLY A 444 1.74 -10.06 -18.74
C GLY A 444 2.84 -11.07 -19.04
N GLU A 445 3.60 -10.90 -20.13
CA GLU A 445 4.78 -11.72 -20.40
C GLU A 445 5.93 -11.39 -19.43
N VAL A 446 6.78 -12.39 -19.17
CA VAL A 446 8.06 -12.19 -18.46
C VAL A 446 9.22 -12.47 -19.40
N LEU A 447 10.12 -11.50 -19.51
CA LEU A 447 11.35 -11.60 -20.28
C LEU A 447 12.56 -11.63 -19.33
N ASN A 448 13.54 -12.47 -19.63
CA ASN A 448 14.84 -12.45 -18.98
C ASN A 448 15.88 -11.86 -19.92
N LEU A 449 16.75 -11.00 -19.39
CA LEU A 449 17.87 -10.44 -20.12
C LEU A 449 19.16 -10.53 -19.28
N PRO A 450 20.32 -10.76 -19.91
CA PRO A 450 21.60 -10.73 -19.23
C PRO A 450 21.96 -9.29 -18.87
N ALA A 451 22.59 -9.10 -17.72
CA ALA A 451 23.07 -7.80 -17.27
C ALA A 451 24.52 -7.82 -16.78
N GLY A 452 25.14 -9.01 -16.69
CA GLY A 452 26.50 -9.19 -16.20
C GLY A 452 27.54 -8.68 -17.18
N PHE A 453 28.69 -8.26 -16.65
CA PHE A 453 29.74 -7.62 -17.44
C PHE A 453 30.24 -8.50 -18.60
N ALA A 454 30.62 -9.75 -18.30
CA ALA A 454 31.06 -10.73 -19.30
C ALA A 454 29.92 -11.14 -20.24
N GLN A 455 28.69 -11.26 -19.74
CA GLN A 455 27.51 -11.64 -20.55
C GLN A 455 27.17 -10.59 -21.61
N LEU A 456 27.49 -9.33 -21.33
CA LEU A 456 27.29 -8.20 -22.22
C LEU A 456 28.49 -7.95 -23.16
N GLY A 457 29.54 -8.78 -23.10
CA GLY A 457 30.75 -8.62 -23.93
C GLY A 457 31.53 -7.35 -23.63
N LEU A 458 31.46 -6.82 -22.41
CA LEU A 458 32.11 -5.55 -22.07
C LEU A 458 33.64 -5.66 -21.96
N ASP A 459 34.17 -6.89 -21.89
CA ASP A 459 35.60 -7.18 -22.00
C ASP A 459 36.18 -6.73 -23.35
N ASP A 460 35.38 -6.75 -24.43
CA ASP A 460 35.80 -6.37 -25.78
C ASP A 460 36.08 -4.86 -25.92
N GLN A 461 35.75 -4.05 -24.91
CA GLN A 461 36.04 -2.62 -24.87
C GLN A 461 37.51 -2.31 -24.48
N ALA A 462 38.42 -3.26 -24.75
CA ALA A 462 39.78 -3.39 -24.19
C ALA A 462 40.66 -2.13 -24.20
N GLU A 463 40.39 -1.16 -25.07
CA GLU A 463 41.12 0.12 -25.14
C GLU A 463 40.82 1.07 -23.97
N ARG A 464 39.69 0.87 -23.27
CA ARG A 464 39.25 1.76 -22.17
C ARG A 464 38.72 0.96 -20.99
N THR A 465 39.12 1.36 -19.78
CA THR A 465 38.59 0.77 -18.56
C THR A 465 37.15 1.18 -18.32
N VAL A 466 36.23 0.23 -18.45
CA VAL A 466 34.82 0.40 -18.05
C VAL A 466 34.72 0.56 -16.53
N THR A 467 33.97 1.56 -16.07
CA THR A 467 33.74 1.87 -14.65
C THR A 467 32.30 1.63 -14.21
N ALA A 468 31.33 1.74 -15.11
CA ALA A 468 29.93 1.44 -14.87
C ALA A 468 29.19 1.15 -16.18
N TRP A 469 28.03 0.51 -16.10
CA TRP A 469 27.13 0.31 -17.23
C TRP A 469 25.67 0.39 -16.80
N GLU A 470 24.80 0.83 -17.70
CA GLU A 470 23.35 0.93 -17.50
C GLU A 470 22.64 0.06 -18.52
N VAL A 471 21.73 -0.81 -18.06
CA VAL A 471 20.98 -1.75 -18.88
C VAL A 471 19.50 -1.35 -18.88
N PHE A 472 18.91 -1.27 -20.07
CA PHE A 472 17.49 -1.01 -20.26
C PHE A 472 17.01 -1.58 -21.61
N LEU A 473 15.69 -1.71 -21.76
CA LEU A 473 15.04 -2.09 -23.00
C LEU A 473 14.46 -0.85 -23.68
N ALA A 474 14.59 -0.81 -24.99
CA ALA A 474 14.03 0.21 -25.86
C ALA A 474 13.13 -0.39 -26.93
N ASP A 475 12.17 0.40 -27.42
CA ASP A 475 11.32 0.04 -28.55
C ASP A 475 12.03 0.24 -29.91
N THR A 476 11.30 0.07 -31.01
CA THR A 476 11.80 0.26 -32.38
C THR A 476 12.24 1.69 -32.69
N ASN A 477 11.74 2.68 -31.94
CA ASN A 477 12.10 4.09 -32.09
C ASN A 477 13.31 4.47 -31.23
N GLY A 478 13.84 3.52 -30.45
CA GLY A 478 14.94 3.75 -29.52
C GLY A 478 14.51 4.41 -28.21
N GLN A 479 13.20 4.54 -27.95
CA GLN A 479 12.67 5.06 -26.69
C GLN A 479 12.78 3.99 -25.60
N ALA A 480 13.30 4.37 -24.42
CA ALA A 480 13.36 3.46 -23.28
C ALA A 480 11.95 3.11 -22.78
N VAL A 481 11.67 1.81 -22.67
CA VAL A 481 10.36 1.27 -22.23
C VAL A 481 10.43 0.48 -20.93
N SER A 482 11.63 0.07 -20.51
CA SER A 482 11.87 -0.43 -19.15
C SER A 482 12.53 0.65 -18.30
N PRO A 483 12.55 0.49 -16.95
CA PRO A 483 13.47 1.27 -16.13
C PRO A 483 14.93 1.02 -16.51
N VAL A 484 15.80 1.90 -16.02
CA VAL A 484 17.25 1.79 -16.18
C VAL A 484 17.85 1.14 -14.94
N ARG A 485 18.65 0.08 -15.15
CA ARG A 485 19.42 -0.59 -14.08
C ARG A 485 20.88 -0.26 -14.23
N ARG A 486 21.49 0.29 -13.20
CA ARG A 486 22.89 0.71 -13.19
C ARG A 486 23.76 -0.32 -12.45
N TYR A 487 24.90 -0.61 -13.02
CA TYR A 487 25.92 -1.47 -12.44
C TYR A 487 27.23 -0.71 -12.37
N VAL A 488 27.86 -0.72 -11.21
CA VAL A 488 29.17 -0.09 -10.98
C VAL A 488 30.20 -1.20 -10.90
N ARG A 489 31.27 -1.08 -11.71
CA ARG A 489 32.32 -2.09 -11.76
C ARG A 489 33.06 -2.11 -10.44
N GLU A 490 33.00 -3.25 -9.78
CA GLU A 490 33.73 -3.50 -8.55
C GLU A 490 35.01 -4.30 -8.86
N TRP A 491 36.14 -3.84 -8.34
CA TRP A 491 37.41 -4.55 -8.47
C TRP A 491 37.57 -5.52 -7.31
N PRO A 492 37.61 -6.83 -7.57
CA PRO A 492 37.59 -7.82 -6.51
C PRO A 492 38.87 -7.78 -5.65
N VAL A 493 38.69 -7.79 -4.33
CA VAL A 493 39.76 -7.96 -3.34
C VAL A 493 39.48 -9.28 -2.60
N GLY A 494 39.85 -10.41 -3.20
CA GLY A 494 39.69 -11.74 -2.60
C GLY A 494 38.69 -12.67 -3.32
N PRO A 495 38.56 -13.93 -2.86
CA PRO A 495 37.70 -14.93 -3.48
C PRO A 495 36.21 -14.58 -3.32
N ARG A 496 35.45 -14.74 -4.41
CA ARG A 496 34.00 -14.52 -4.44
C ARG A 496 33.27 -15.82 -4.77
N ARG A 497 32.06 -15.95 -4.26
CA ARG A 497 31.14 -17.03 -4.58
C ARG A 497 29.79 -16.44 -4.90
N TYR A 498 29.19 -16.89 -5.99
CA TYR A 498 27.90 -16.39 -6.45
C TYR A 498 26.82 -17.42 -6.16
N LEU A 499 25.77 -16.99 -5.47
CA LEU A 499 24.54 -17.77 -5.29
C LEU A 499 23.44 -17.07 -6.09
N LEU A 500 22.88 -17.76 -7.08
CA LEU A 500 21.64 -17.30 -7.70
C LEU A 500 20.47 -17.80 -6.85
N TYR A 501 19.54 -16.92 -6.52
CA TYR A 501 18.36 -17.30 -5.75
C TYR A 501 17.11 -16.68 -6.35
N ARG A 502 15.99 -17.35 -6.10
CA ARG A 502 14.69 -16.88 -6.54
C ARG A 502 14.03 -16.04 -5.47
N ASN A 503 13.73 -14.79 -5.79
CA ASN A 503 13.06 -13.90 -4.86
C ASN A 503 11.53 -14.15 -4.80
N SER A 504 10.86 -13.46 -3.88
CA SER A 504 9.41 -13.53 -3.69
C SER A 504 8.60 -13.05 -4.89
N LEU A 505 9.08 -12.04 -5.64
CA LEU A 505 8.46 -11.54 -6.88
C LEU A 505 8.56 -12.52 -8.05
N GLY A 506 9.45 -13.51 -7.92
CA GLY A 506 9.63 -14.61 -8.85
C GLY A 506 10.72 -14.43 -9.89
N GLY A 507 11.42 -13.30 -9.88
CA GLY A 507 12.68 -13.13 -10.62
C GLY A 507 13.86 -13.82 -9.93
N VAL A 508 15.01 -13.77 -10.59
CA VAL A 508 16.26 -14.36 -10.09
C VAL A 508 17.24 -13.23 -9.78
N ASP A 509 17.78 -13.25 -8.56
CA ASP A 509 18.76 -12.30 -8.08
C ASP A 509 20.10 -13.02 -7.80
N THR A 510 21.19 -12.28 -7.95
CA THR A 510 22.54 -12.75 -7.60
C THR A 510 22.92 -12.27 -6.20
N PHE A 511 23.31 -13.20 -5.35
CA PHE A 511 23.97 -12.95 -4.08
C PHE A 511 25.47 -13.19 -4.21
N VAL A 512 26.26 -12.23 -3.73
CA VAL A 512 27.71 -12.35 -3.69
C VAL A 512 28.13 -12.63 -2.26
N ALA A 513 28.93 -13.66 -2.05
CA ALA A 513 29.62 -13.89 -0.79
C ALA A 513 31.12 -13.61 -0.96
N THR A 514 31.64 -12.74 -0.10
CA THR A 514 33.04 -12.27 -0.11
C THR A 514 33.83 -12.75 1.10
N GLY A 515 33.16 -13.39 2.07
CA GLY A 515 33.81 -13.92 3.26
C GLY A 515 34.47 -15.28 3.03
N GLU A 516 35.08 -15.80 4.09
CA GLU A 516 35.66 -17.14 4.08
C GLU A 516 34.61 -18.21 3.80
N ALA A 517 35.04 -19.33 3.23
CA ALA A 517 34.19 -20.50 3.12
C ALA A 517 34.98 -21.76 3.35
N VAL A 518 34.30 -22.72 3.98
CA VAL A 518 34.85 -24.02 4.32
C VAL A 518 33.95 -25.09 3.71
N LEU A 519 34.55 -25.97 2.91
CA LEU A 519 33.87 -27.17 2.46
C LEU A 519 33.98 -28.22 3.57
N ASP A 520 32.84 -28.68 4.04
CA ASP A 520 32.65 -29.64 5.11
C ASP A 520 31.76 -30.79 4.62
N VAL A 521 31.65 -31.86 5.41
CA VAL A 521 30.85 -33.03 5.06
C VAL A 521 30.09 -33.53 6.27
N GLU A 522 28.77 -33.65 6.13
CA GLU A 522 27.92 -34.32 7.11
C GLU A 522 27.69 -35.77 6.67
N VAL A 523 28.09 -36.73 7.50
CA VAL A 523 27.88 -38.16 7.25
C VAL A 523 26.79 -38.67 8.20
N THR A 524 25.71 -39.20 7.64
CA THR A 524 24.64 -39.86 8.38
C THR A 524 24.52 -41.30 7.92
N GLY A 525 24.31 -42.24 8.84
CA GLY A 525 24.06 -43.63 8.49
C GLY A 525 23.03 -44.27 9.43
N ASP A 526 22.19 -45.13 8.87
CA ASP A 526 21.21 -45.88 9.63
C ASP A 526 21.85 -47.20 10.09
N GLU A 527 22.08 -47.31 11.40
CA GLU A 527 22.51 -48.55 12.06
C GLU A 527 21.27 -49.42 12.33
N VAL A 528 21.27 -50.63 11.79
CA VAL A 528 20.22 -51.61 12.01
C VAL A 528 20.82 -52.83 12.70
N GLU A 529 20.12 -53.36 13.69
CA GLU A 529 20.47 -54.61 14.36
C GLU A 529 20.21 -55.79 13.41
N ARG A 530 21.22 -56.64 13.22
CA ARG A 530 21.13 -57.76 12.28
C ARG A 530 20.20 -58.84 12.85
N SER A 531 19.42 -59.48 11.99
CA SER A 531 18.78 -60.75 12.36
C SER A 531 19.85 -61.83 12.50
N LEU A 532 20.06 -62.30 13.73
CA LEU A 532 21.07 -63.30 14.06
C LEU A 532 20.59 -64.70 13.63
N ALA A 533 21.37 -65.37 12.77
CA ALA A 533 21.16 -66.77 12.42
C ALA A 533 21.64 -67.70 13.55
N TRP A 534 21.29 -69.00 13.48
CA TRP A 534 21.65 -69.97 14.52
C TRP A 534 23.16 -70.27 14.60
N ASP A 535 23.91 -69.94 13.55
CA ASP A 535 25.35 -70.11 13.38
C ASP A 535 26.13 -68.78 13.45
N TYR A 536 25.56 -67.77 14.12
CA TYR A 536 26.15 -66.44 14.26
C TYR A 536 27.57 -66.46 14.87
N ASP A 537 28.51 -65.79 14.21
CA ASP A 537 29.88 -65.55 14.69
C ASP A 537 29.94 -64.25 15.53
N PRO A 538 30.19 -64.32 16.85
CA PRO A 538 30.26 -63.16 17.73
C PRO A 538 31.35 -62.14 17.36
N GLN A 539 32.31 -62.48 16.50
CA GLN A 539 33.35 -61.55 16.06
C GLN A 539 32.87 -60.55 15.00
N LEU A 540 31.71 -60.77 14.37
CA LEU A 540 31.20 -59.95 13.27
C LEU A 540 30.30 -58.77 13.68
N GLY A 541 29.91 -58.69 14.96
CA GLY A 541 29.12 -57.60 15.53
C GLY A 541 27.63 -57.65 15.18
N ASP A 542 26.79 -57.20 16.12
CA ASP A 542 25.32 -57.31 16.06
C ASP A 542 24.66 -56.20 15.21
N THR A 543 25.40 -55.15 14.85
CA THR A 543 24.89 -54.01 14.09
C THR A 543 25.50 -53.93 12.69
N GLN A 544 24.67 -53.54 11.71
CA GLN A 544 25.10 -53.26 10.34
C GLN A 544 24.58 -51.89 9.92
N VAL A 545 25.46 -51.07 9.34
CA VAL A 545 25.05 -49.85 8.65
C VAL A 545 24.51 -50.24 7.28
N GLN A 546 23.20 -50.05 7.05
CA GLN A 546 22.57 -50.41 5.78
C GLN A 546 22.81 -49.34 4.71
N ASP A 547 22.55 -48.08 5.06
CA ASP A 547 22.73 -46.94 4.19
C ASP A 547 23.65 -45.91 4.84
N LYS A 548 24.64 -45.42 4.07
CA LYS A 548 25.40 -44.22 4.40
C LYS A 548 25.08 -43.14 3.39
N VAL A 549 24.70 -41.98 3.91
CA VAL A 549 24.43 -40.79 3.14
C VAL A 549 25.48 -39.75 3.50
N LEU A 550 26.16 -39.26 2.48
CA LEU A 550 27.09 -38.16 2.59
C LEU A 550 26.40 -36.90 2.09
N ARG A 551 26.42 -35.84 2.89
CA ARG A 551 25.88 -34.53 2.50
C ARG A 551 27.01 -33.49 2.51
N PRO A 552 27.52 -33.11 1.34
CA PRO A 552 28.53 -32.05 1.27
C PRO A 552 27.89 -30.73 1.71
N LEU A 553 28.62 -29.97 2.52
CA LEU A 553 28.19 -28.72 3.12
C LEU A 553 29.23 -27.64 2.79
N LEU A 554 28.79 -26.51 2.24
CA LEU A 554 29.62 -25.33 2.09
C LEU A 554 29.21 -24.30 3.15
N LYS A 555 30.05 -24.12 4.17
CA LYS A 555 29.91 -23.04 5.15
C LYS A 555 30.44 -21.76 4.52
N LEU A 556 29.64 -20.71 4.48
CA LEU A 556 29.92 -19.49 3.73
C LEU A 556 29.63 -18.26 4.59
N ALA A 557 30.59 -17.34 4.69
CA ALA A 557 30.34 -16.01 5.23
C ALA A 557 30.01 -15.02 4.10
N SER A 558 28.95 -14.22 4.28
CA SER A 558 28.58 -13.17 3.31
C SER A 558 29.67 -12.11 3.08
N GLY A 559 30.57 -11.96 4.05
CA GLY A 559 31.40 -10.77 4.24
C GLY A 559 30.64 -9.67 4.99
N LEU A 560 31.28 -8.53 5.19
CA LEU A 560 30.70 -7.40 5.92
C LEU A 560 29.53 -6.79 5.14
N ARG A 561 28.39 -6.60 5.81
CA ARG A 561 27.18 -6.01 5.23
C ARG A 561 26.66 -4.86 6.07
N THR A 562 26.07 -3.89 5.39
CA THR A 562 25.23 -2.86 6.03
C THR A 562 23.89 -3.46 6.48
N GLN A 563 23.19 -2.78 7.39
CA GLN A 563 21.85 -3.21 7.81
C GLN A 563 20.87 -3.28 6.63
N GLN A 564 20.93 -2.31 5.72
CA GLN A 564 20.09 -2.30 4.52
C GLN A 564 20.35 -3.52 3.63
N GLN A 565 21.63 -3.83 3.36
CA GLN A 565 21.99 -5.02 2.59
C GLN A 565 21.51 -6.29 3.29
N MET A 566 21.56 -6.37 4.62
CA MET A 566 21.04 -7.55 5.34
C MET A 566 19.54 -7.74 5.16
N LEU A 567 18.75 -6.65 5.17
CA LEU A 567 17.32 -6.70 4.90
C LEU A 567 17.04 -7.18 3.46
N GLU A 568 17.80 -6.68 2.48
CA GLU A 568 17.68 -7.10 1.08
C GLU A 568 17.99 -8.60 0.90
N HIS A 569 18.96 -9.12 1.65
CA HIS A 569 19.35 -10.53 1.58
C HIS A 569 18.47 -11.49 2.42
N GLN A 570 17.44 -10.99 3.12
CA GLN A 570 16.45 -11.88 3.76
C GLN A 570 15.74 -12.77 2.73
N GLU A 571 15.57 -12.26 1.50
CA GLU A 571 14.99 -13.01 0.38
C GLU A 571 15.79 -14.27 0.02
N LEU A 572 17.12 -14.25 0.17
CA LEU A 572 17.97 -15.44 0.00
C LEU A 572 17.59 -16.54 1.01
N LEU A 573 17.28 -16.16 2.24
CA LEU A 573 16.90 -17.09 3.32
C LEU A 573 15.49 -17.64 3.15
N LEU A 574 14.59 -16.85 2.58
CA LEU A 574 13.22 -17.25 2.27
C LEU A 574 13.11 -18.00 0.93
N SER A 575 14.14 -17.92 0.10
CA SER A 575 14.16 -18.57 -1.20
C SER A 575 14.09 -20.09 -1.07
N ARG A 576 13.13 -20.69 -1.78
CA ARG A 576 13.01 -22.15 -1.90
C ARG A 576 14.02 -22.75 -2.87
N GLN A 577 14.71 -21.93 -3.66
CA GLN A 577 15.65 -22.38 -4.67
C GLN A 577 16.89 -21.49 -4.66
N VAL A 578 18.04 -22.09 -4.37
CA VAL A 578 19.34 -21.43 -4.39
C VAL A 578 20.31 -22.30 -5.20
N LEU A 579 21.03 -21.65 -6.10
CA LEU A 579 21.96 -22.28 -7.04
C LEU A 579 23.35 -21.68 -6.81
N LEU A 580 24.32 -22.52 -6.49
CA LEU A 580 25.72 -22.12 -6.41
C LEU A 580 26.34 -22.11 -7.81
N VAL A 581 26.94 -20.98 -8.20
CA VAL A 581 27.73 -20.88 -9.42
C VAL A 581 29.13 -21.43 -9.13
N GLN A 582 29.49 -22.53 -9.79
CA GLN A 582 30.79 -23.17 -9.61
C GLN A 582 31.30 -23.72 -10.95
N HIS A 583 32.49 -23.28 -11.38
CA HIS A 583 33.12 -23.71 -12.65
C HIS A 583 32.20 -23.59 -13.88
N GLY A 584 31.46 -22.48 -13.99
CA GLY A 584 30.52 -22.26 -15.10
C GLY A 584 29.26 -23.13 -15.06
N GLN A 585 29.01 -23.84 -13.96
CA GLN A 585 27.82 -24.66 -13.74
C GLN A 585 27.00 -24.16 -12.56
N LEU A 586 25.70 -24.44 -12.61
CA LEU A 586 24.75 -24.16 -11.52
C LEU A 586 24.53 -25.43 -10.70
N ARG A 587 24.82 -25.38 -9.41
CA ARG A 587 24.61 -26.49 -8.48
C ARG A 587 23.45 -26.17 -7.53
N PRO A 588 22.34 -26.91 -7.57
CA PRO A 588 21.24 -26.68 -6.66
C PRO A 588 21.65 -27.05 -5.24
N GLY A 589 21.16 -26.28 -4.28
CA GLY A 589 21.34 -26.58 -2.86
C GLY A 589 20.32 -25.88 -1.99
N VAL A 590 20.45 -26.12 -0.69
CA VAL A 590 19.56 -25.57 0.32
C VAL A 590 20.39 -24.70 1.25
N VAL A 591 19.97 -23.46 1.42
CA VAL A 591 20.57 -22.54 2.38
C VAL A 591 19.90 -22.76 3.74
N LYS A 592 20.70 -22.98 4.78
CA LYS A 592 20.28 -22.78 6.17
C LYS A 592 21.16 -21.69 6.77
N ALA A 593 20.56 -20.70 7.42
CA ALA A 593 21.33 -19.74 8.21
C ALA A 593 21.51 -20.29 9.62
N LYS A 594 22.74 -20.20 10.16
CA LYS A 594 23.05 -20.68 11.51
C LYS A 594 22.98 -19.56 12.55
N THR A 595 23.36 -18.34 12.18
CA THR A 595 23.41 -17.20 13.11
C THR A 595 23.20 -15.88 12.35
N VAL A 596 22.32 -15.00 12.85
CA VAL A 596 22.20 -13.60 12.41
C VAL A 596 22.37 -12.71 13.65
N PRO A 597 23.57 -12.24 13.99
CA PRO A 597 23.71 -11.22 15.02
C PRO A 597 23.13 -9.92 14.47
N LEU A 598 22.01 -9.45 15.05
CA LEU A 598 21.32 -8.23 14.59
C LEU A 598 21.76 -6.96 15.33
N THR A 599 22.61 -7.07 16.35
CA THR A 599 23.08 -5.94 17.15
C THR A 599 24.36 -6.32 17.90
N GLU A 600 25.44 -5.60 17.63
CA GLU A 600 26.50 -5.36 18.61
C GLU A 600 26.63 -3.83 18.71
N GLU A 601 26.53 -3.27 19.92
CA GLU A 601 26.61 -1.83 20.14
C GLU A 601 27.94 -1.28 19.60
N GLY A 602 27.86 -0.52 18.50
CA GLY A 602 28.92 0.41 18.10
C GLY A 602 29.88 -0.01 16.99
N LYS A 603 29.73 -1.18 16.34
CA LYS A 603 30.54 -1.51 15.13
C LYS A 603 29.71 -2.18 14.03
N TYR A 604 29.81 -1.61 12.83
CA TYR A 604 29.24 -2.13 11.58
C TYR A 604 29.79 -3.52 11.24
N VAL A 605 29.26 -4.61 11.77
CA VAL A 605 29.66 -5.96 11.34
C VAL A 605 28.47 -6.92 11.37
N ASN A 606 27.51 -6.73 10.46
CA ASN A 606 26.56 -7.79 10.18
C ASN A 606 27.17 -8.67 9.09
N SER A 607 27.52 -9.91 9.44
CA SER A 607 27.85 -10.96 8.47
C SER A 607 26.88 -12.12 8.64
N LEU A 608 26.41 -12.66 7.53
CA LEU A 608 25.54 -13.82 7.48
C LEU A 608 26.40 -15.07 7.29
N GLU A 609 26.28 -16.01 8.24
CA GLU A 609 26.84 -17.36 8.10
C GLU A 609 25.79 -18.29 7.50
N LEU A 610 26.12 -18.87 6.35
CA LEU A 610 25.25 -19.73 5.56
C LEU A 610 25.84 -21.12 5.46
N ASP A 611 25.02 -22.11 5.77
CA ASP A 611 25.25 -23.51 5.51
C ASP A 611 24.54 -23.86 4.19
N PHE A 612 25.31 -23.96 3.10
CA PHE A 612 24.78 -24.37 1.79
C PHE A 612 24.98 -25.86 1.59
N TYR A 613 23.88 -26.62 1.69
CA TYR A 613 23.89 -28.06 1.50
C TYR A 613 23.77 -28.42 0.03
N LEU A 614 24.74 -29.18 -0.47
CA LEU A 614 24.71 -29.79 -1.80
C LEU A 614 23.80 -31.04 -1.80
N PRO A 615 23.46 -31.58 -2.99
CA PRO A 615 22.68 -32.81 -3.10
C PRO A 615 23.34 -33.98 -2.35
N ARG A 616 22.51 -34.88 -1.81
CA ARG A 616 22.96 -36.06 -1.06
C ARG A 616 23.68 -37.04 -1.99
N GLU A 617 24.81 -37.56 -1.56
CA GLU A 617 25.52 -38.66 -2.22
C GLU A 617 25.26 -39.96 -1.44
N ARG A 618 24.93 -41.03 -2.14
CA ARG A 618 24.77 -42.39 -1.60
C ARG A 618 25.94 -43.26 -2.05
N ASN A 619 26.13 -44.41 -1.40
CA ASN A 619 27.16 -45.40 -1.75
C ASN A 619 27.14 -45.84 -3.24
N PHE A 620 26.01 -45.71 -3.94
CA PHE A 620 25.86 -46.05 -5.36
C PHE A 620 25.72 -44.83 -6.28
N THR A 621 25.85 -43.59 -5.78
CA THR A 621 25.85 -42.42 -6.65
C THR A 621 27.10 -42.49 -7.53
N PRO A 622 26.98 -42.71 -8.85
CA PRO A 622 28.15 -42.76 -9.71
C PRO A 622 28.89 -41.43 -9.59
N ARG A 623 30.20 -41.47 -9.38
CA ARG A 623 31.03 -40.26 -9.46
C ARG A 623 30.78 -39.64 -10.83
N LEU A 624 30.12 -38.49 -10.88
CA LEU A 624 29.96 -37.73 -12.11
C LEU A 624 31.38 -37.48 -12.67
N PRO A 625 31.64 -37.81 -13.95
CA PRO A 625 32.95 -37.60 -14.53
C PRO A 625 33.29 -36.10 -14.49
N ALA A 626 34.53 -35.79 -14.16
CA ALA A 626 35.05 -34.43 -14.26
C ALA A 626 34.96 -33.97 -15.73
N ALA A 627 34.32 -32.81 -15.94
CA ALA A 627 34.27 -31.98 -17.15
C ALA A 627 34.52 -32.69 -18.49
N GLY A 628 33.46 -32.98 -19.25
CA GLY A 628 33.57 -33.32 -20.68
C GLY A 628 32.53 -34.29 -21.26
N GLY A 629 31.69 -34.93 -20.45
CA GLY A 629 30.57 -35.74 -20.92
C GLY A 629 29.24 -35.01 -20.78
N GLU A 630 28.35 -35.14 -21.77
CA GLU A 630 26.95 -34.67 -21.65
C GLU A 630 26.31 -35.26 -20.38
N LEU A 631 25.75 -34.37 -19.56
CA LEU A 631 25.04 -34.74 -18.34
C LEU A 631 23.68 -35.34 -18.71
N PRO A 632 23.19 -36.33 -17.95
CA PRO A 632 21.82 -36.82 -18.10
C PRO A 632 20.80 -35.70 -17.86
N THR A 633 19.71 -35.70 -18.61
CA THR A 633 18.65 -34.68 -18.51
C THR A 633 17.93 -34.75 -17.16
N PHE A 634 17.25 -33.67 -16.76
CA PHE A 634 16.55 -33.58 -15.48
C PHE A 634 15.56 -34.75 -15.24
N ASP A 635 14.96 -35.28 -16.32
CA ASP A 635 14.07 -36.45 -16.29
C ASP A 635 14.78 -37.78 -15.99
N GLN A 636 16.09 -37.85 -16.16
CA GLN A 636 16.89 -39.06 -15.92
C GLN A 636 17.44 -39.17 -14.49
N LEU A 637 17.17 -38.17 -13.64
CA LEU A 637 17.70 -38.09 -12.27
C LEU A 637 16.61 -38.16 -11.18
N LEU A 638 15.36 -38.42 -11.55
CA LEU A 638 14.29 -38.73 -10.60
C LEU A 638 14.14 -40.26 -10.46
N PRO A 639 13.88 -40.79 -9.25
CA PRO A 639 13.45 -42.17 -9.09
C PRO A 639 12.06 -42.41 -9.71
#